data_AF-A0A8H6JSQ1-F1
#
_entry.id   AF-A0A8H6JSQ1-F1
#
_cell.length_a   1.000
_cell.length_b   1.000
_cell.length_c   1.000
_cell.angle_alpha   90.00
_cell.angle_beta   90.00
_cell.angle_gamma   90.00
#
_symmetry.space_group_name_H-M   'P 1'
#
loop_
_entity.id
_entity.type
_entity.pdbx_description
1 polymer ?
#
loop_
_entity_poly.entity_id
_entity_poly.type
_entity_poly.pdbx_seq_one_letter_code
_entity_poly.pdbx_strand_id
1 'polypeptide(L)'
;MPLARPTTQCCRAIQQHIRAPLDDVWVTDGMLAQAFERYCYVSHLARRRSSFVPGPLEGKRRLGKRKMTDMHMDNGSTLPPWAIEFPVDLRRWKWQPPTARSPNETREPGLPSSGSASDFSGILKWWHSKCRMTEEIRPTKEELEHIGKEPLAPSVALLESLSKARSAVAATTSDALPLAFYNFIGGLQQDLKLGVLDVKVVTRAISTFPQSLMDTATDRDVVNAAIEMFLSAVVHGIASSKVLGPTEFNGNFWNRLLLRMSQLQDNDATNSLLRTTLDAVPLGRVNDAHEGFVAAVQRLIMSRSTDPGRAADIGVALRKLNTFSHKKLLHKIEAAVGEGSNAFVKATRQKLRFLWLQTLAHMPHIRQADLWDACVRLSYFDPKNPGLIGRDLSQLLVQQWSSRGYLRRQEALEDRCNRDADESEKLSLAALPVNMLSMQAHSVPSTRLLLSLFAALRRFGREAELIESIESLCEARKKLPIQPFIQLAVHSRDHRIALMIHSIIKNYRTKVSCYFETKWHWTHWELYIKDIIMDREVFVGTVWEMVDLGISEDTSQKGYKELSARRKRLFANMAVWFSEASHLNDSQAKRNVEKCVVRIHKQGEELPDKVIQALASVATRELKRGERGRTDRMRWMLGLLEQYKGSAQRCEVQRVLEKWRQINEELMTSSRRGMIGGPR
;
A
#
# COMPACT_ATOMS: atom_id res chain seq x y z
N MET A 1 48.31 9.81 -50.30
CA MET A 1 48.85 9.36 -49.00
C MET A 1 48.91 10.58 -48.07
N PRO A 2 48.58 10.52 -46.77
CA PRO A 2 48.40 9.36 -45.90
C PRO A 2 46.95 9.17 -45.36
N LEU A 3 46.74 8.00 -44.76
CA LEU A 3 45.50 7.37 -44.34
C LEU A 3 44.87 7.98 -43.08
N ALA A 4 43.56 8.24 -43.14
CA ALA A 4 42.73 8.62 -42.00
C ALA A 4 42.37 7.38 -41.14
N ARG A 5 42.52 7.53 -39.82
CA ARG A 5 42.10 6.54 -38.81
C ARG A 5 40.56 6.51 -38.72
N PRO A 6 39.93 5.33 -38.59
CA PRO A 6 38.48 5.24 -38.44
C PRO A 6 38.04 5.68 -37.05
N THR A 7 37.15 6.67 -36.98
CA THR A 7 36.42 7.03 -35.76
C THR A 7 35.40 5.95 -35.43
N THR A 8 35.31 5.66 -34.14
CA THR A 8 34.56 4.57 -33.51
C THR A 8 33.06 4.61 -33.82
N GLN A 9 32.58 3.59 -34.54
CA GLN A 9 31.17 3.33 -34.87
C GLN A 9 30.35 2.76 -33.70
N CYS A 10 30.46 3.31 -32.48
CA CYS A 10 29.66 2.81 -31.34
C CYS A 10 28.43 3.68 -30.99
N CYS A 11 28.30 4.89 -31.54
CA CYS A 11 27.22 5.80 -31.15
C CYS A 11 26.00 5.80 -32.08
N ARG A 12 26.02 5.10 -33.23
CA ARG A 12 24.87 5.04 -34.16
C ARG A 12 23.89 3.91 -33.92
N ALA A 13 24.21 2.93 -33.06
CA ALA A 13 23.33 1.79 -32.79
C ALA A 13 22.20 2.08 -31.78
N ILE A 14 22.23 3.22 -31.07
CA ILE A 14 21.23 3.54 -30.00
C ILE A 14 20.16 4.55 -30.48
N GLN A 15 20.28 5.08 -31.71
CA GLN A 15 19.28 6.00 -32.29
C GLN A 15 18.30 5.34 -33.28
N GLN A 16 18.32 4.01 -33.42
CA GLN A 16 17.20 3.34 -34.05
C GLN A 16 16.07 3.25 -33.02
N HIS A 17 15.06 4.10 -33.17
CA HIS A 17 13.76 3.93 -32.51
C HIS A 17 13.27 2.50 -32.76
N ILE A 18 13.33 1.66 -31.72
CA ILE A 18 12.66 0.37 -31.71
C ILE A 18 11.17 0.67 -31.78
N ARG A 19 10.59 0.60 -32.98
CA ARG A 19 9.14 0.46 -33.16
C ARG A 19 8.78 -0.93 -32.65
N ALA A 20 8.09 -1.00 -31.53
CA ALA A 20 7.42 -2.23 -31.12
C ALA A 20 6.30 -2.54 -32.14
N PRO A 21 6.26 -3.74 -32.73
CA PRO A 21 5.07 -4.23 -33.42
C PRO A 21 3.92 -4.36 -32.41
N LEU A 22 2.69 -4.04 -32.83
CA LEU A 22 1.46 -4.16 -32.04
C LEU A 22 0.96 -5.61 -31.92
N ASP A 23 1.88 -6.58 -31.88
CA ASP A 23 1.55 -7.95 -31.53
C ASP A 23 1.96 -8.15 -30.07
N ASP A 24 1.02 -8.60 -29.23
CA ASP A 24 1.26 -8.94 -27.84
C ASP A 24 2.36 -10.01 -27.78
N VAL A 25 3.62 -9.58 -27.59
CA VAL A 25 4.72 -10.48 -27.27
C VAL A 25 4.54 -10.85 -25.82
N TRP A 26 3.94 -12.02 -25.59
CA TRP A 26 3.88 -12.66 -24.28
C TRP A 26 5.32 -13.00 -23.86
N VAL A 27 5.96 -12.11 -23.11
CA VAL A 27 7.24 -12.41 -22.46
C VAL A 27 6.95 -13.38 -21.33
N THR A 28 7.21 -14.66 -21.57
CA THR A 28 7.08 -15.69 -20.54
C THR A 28 8.16 -15.49 -19.46
N ASP A 29 7.84 -15.86 -18.22
CA ASP A 29 8.80 -15.79 -17.11
C ASP A 29 10.09 -16.57 -17.42
N GLY A 30 10.00 -17.63 -18.23
CA GLY A 30 11.15 -18.40 -18.71
C GLY A 30 12.09 -17.59 -19.61
N MET A 31 11.56 -16.79 -20.54
CA MET A 31 12.39 -15.90 -21.37
C MET A 31 13.04 -14.80 -20.55
N LEU A 32 12.34 -14.29 -19.52
CA LEU A 32 12.84 -13.26 -18.62
C LEU A 32 13.97 -13.81 -17.72
N ALA A 33 13.78 -15.01 -17.17
CA ALA A 33 14.80 -15.72 -16.41
C ALA A 33 16.03 -16.03 -17.27
N GLN A 34 15.84 -16.52 -18.50
CA GLN A 34 16.94 -16.84 -19.40
C GLN A 34 17.72 -15.60 -19.86
N ALA A 35 17.03 -14.47 -20.09
CA ALA A 35 17.66 -13.20 -20.40
C ALA A 35 18.46 -12.67 -19.19
N PHE A 36 17.93 -12.83 -17.97
CA PHE A 36 18.61 -12.47 -16.73
C PHE A 36 19.85 -13.33 -16.48
N GLU A 37 19.75 -14.66 -16.67
CA GLU A 37 20.89 -15.57 -16.57
C GLU A 37 21.99 -15.23 -17.58
N ARG A 38 21.64 -14.92 -18.84
CA ARG A 38 22.62 -14.45 -19.84
C ARG A 38 23.28 -13.14 -19.42
N TYR A 39 22.53 -12.21 -18.84
CA TYR A 39 23.08 -10.96 -18.32
C TYR A 39 24.05 -11.21 -17.17
N CYS A 40 23.70 -12.08 -16.20
CA CYS A 40 24.59 -12.49 -15.12
C CYS A 40 25.85 -13.15 -15.68
N TYR A 41 25.72 -14.07 -16.63
CA TYR A 41 26.84 -14.78 -17.23
C TYR A 41 27.82 -13.84 -17.96
N VAL A 42 27.30 -12.85 -18.70
CA VAL A 42 28.12 -11.85 -19.40
C VAL A 42 28.78 -10.86 -18.41
N SER A 43 28.08 -10.49 -17.34
CA SER A 43 28.62 -9.58 -16.31
C SER A 43 29.66 -10.23 -15.40
N HIS A 44 29.69 -11.56 -15.27
CA HIS A 44 30.74 -12.29 -14.57
C HIS A 44 32.10 -12.33 -15.30
N LEU A 45 32.14 -12.08 -16.62
CA LEU A 45 33.37 -12.21 -17.41
C LEU A 45 34.26 -10.95 -17.45
N ALA A 46 33.86 -9.85 -16.81
CA ALA A 46 34.66 -8.63 -16.75
C ALA A 46 35.66 -8.59 -15.57
N ARG A 47 36.33 -9.71 -15.23
CA ARG A 47 37.56 -9.66 -14.44
C ARG A 47 38.71 -9.30 -15.37
N ARG A 48 39.06 -8.01 -15.45
CA ARG A 48 40.36 -7.59 -15.98
C ARG A 48 41.46 -8.23 -15.11
N ARG A 49 42.05 -9.34 -15.58
CA ARG A 49 43.38 -9.76 -15.14
C ARG A 49 44.38 -8.76 -15.73
N SER A 50 44.60 -7.64 -15.03
CA SER A 50 45.74 -6.77 -15.33
C SER A 50 46.95 -7.27 -14.53
N SER A 51 47.75 -8.12 -15.15
CA SER A 51 49.14 -8.32 -14.79
C SER A 51 49.91 -7.03 -15.10
N PHE A 52 50.29 -6.26 -14.08
CA PHE A 52 51.45 -5.35 -14.09
C PHE A 52 51.76 -4.98 -12.64
N VAL A 53 52.90 -5.45 -12.15
CA VAL A 53 53.43 -5.12 -10.81
C VAL A 53 53.85 -3.64 -10.83
N PRO A 54 53.22 -2.76 -10.02
CA PRO A 54 53.71 -1.41 -9.83
C PRO A 54 54.87 -1.46 -8.82
N GLY A 55 55.96 -0.72 -9.10
CA GLY A 55 57.12 -0.69 -8.23
C GLY A 55 56.82 -0.23 -6.78
N PRO A 56 57.74 -0.47 -5.83
CA PRO A 56 57.50 -0.36 -4.38
C PRO A 56 56.97 1.02 -3.90
N LEU A 57 57.21 2.07 -4.67
CA LEU A 57 56.81 3.44 -4.35
C LEU A 57 55.42 3.82 -4.89
N GLU A 58 54.96 3.19 -5.98
CA GLU A 58 53.63 3.42 -6.58
C GLU A 58 52.52 2.77 -5.73
N GLY A 59 52.84 1.66 -5.03
CA GLY A 59 51.92 0.97 -4.12
C GLY A 59 51.50 1.82 -2.92
N LYS A 60 52.42 2.60 -2.33
CA LYS A 60 52.11 3.47 -1.18
C LYS A 60 51.24 4.67 -1.57
N ARG A 61 51.46 5.25 -2.76
CA ARG A 61 50.64 6.38 -3.26
C ARG A 61 49.21 5.97 -3.59
N ARG A 62 48.99 4.70 -3.99
CA ARG A 62 47.66 4.15 -4.31
C ARG A 62 46.93 3.54 -3.11
N LEU A 63 47.64 3.10 -2.06
CA LEU A 63 47.05 2.63 -0.80
C LEU A 63 46.18 3.71 -0.12
N GLY A 64 46.60 4.98 -0.15
CA GLY A 64 45.82 6.09 0.39
C GLY A 64 44.52 6.37 -0.37
N LYS A 65 44.45 6.06 -1.67
CA LYS A 65 43.24 6.25 -2.48
C LYS A 65 42.25 5.09 -2.37
N ARG A 66 42.71 3.86 -2.13
CA ARG A 66 41.84 2.68 -1.97
C ARG A 66 41.10 2.65 -0.63
N LYS A 67 41.69 3.18 0.45
CA LYS A 67 41.03 3.30 1.76
C LYS A 67 39.77 4.18 1.76
N MET A 68 39.59 5.06 0.78
CA MET A 68 38.39 5.92 0.66
C MET A 68 37.25 5.26 -0.13
N THR A 69 37.52 4.19 -0.89
CA THR A 69 36.48 3.46 -1.66
C THR A 69 36.06 2.16 -0.98
N ASP A 70 36.94 1.56 -0.17
CA ASP A 70 36.67 0.30 0.54
C ASP A 70 35.87 0.45 1.86
N MET A 71 35.54 1.66 2.30
CA MET A 71 34.75 1.84 3.54
C MET A 71 33.24 1.61 3.37
N HIS A 72 32.74 1.26 2.18
CA HIS A 72 31.30 1.03 2.00
C HIS A 72 30.88 -0.06 1.01
N MET A 73 31.78 -0.97 0.62
CA MET A 73 31.42 -2.09 -0.25
C MET A 73 32.04 -3.37 0.31
N ASP A 74 31.29 -4.07 1.16
CA ASP A 74 31.60 -5.46 1.51
C ASP A 74 31.62 -6.31 0.23
N ASN A 75 32.52 -7.29 0.21
CA ASN A 75 32.90 -8.16 -0.91
C ASN A 75 31.74 -8.97 -1.54
N GLY A 76 30.84 -8.31 -2.26
CA GLY A 76 29.80 -8.91 -3.10
C GLY A 76 29.65 -8.14 -4.41
N SER A 77 29.26 -8.85 -5.48
CA SER A 77 29.02 -8.28 -6.82
C SER A 77 28.16 -7.02 -6.78
N THR A 78 28.62 -5.93 -7.38
CA THR A 78 27.81 -4.71 -7.55
C THR A 78 26.59 -5.02 -8.40
N LEU A 79 25.41 -4.89 -7.79
CA LEU A 79 24.12 -4.98 -8.47
C LEU A 79 24.01 -3.90 -9.56
N PRO A 80 23.26 -4.16 -10.65
CA PRO A 80 23.02 -3.17 -11.68
C PRO A 80 22.36 -1.90 -11.10
N PRO A 81 22.57 -0.71 -11.70
CA PRO A 81 22.18 0.57 -11.10
C PRO A 81 20.70 0.73 -10.74
N TRP A 82 19.82 -0.05 -11.36
CA TRP A 82 18.38 -0.05 -11.11
C TRP A 82 17.95 -0.98 -9.96
N ALA A 83 18.85 -1.83 -9.47
CA ALA A 83 18.63 -2.75 -8.34
C ALA A 83 19.25 -2.23 -7.02
N ILE A 84 19.79 -1.01 -7.02
CA ILE A 84 20.30 -0.34 -5.81
C ILE A 84 19.11 0.36 -5.15
N GLU A 85 18.70 -0.13 -3.97
CA GLU A 85 17.53 0.40 -3.23
C GLU A 85 17.67 1.89 -2.84
N PHE A 86 18.88 2.43 -2.83
CA PHE A 86 19.16 3.84 -2.52
C PHE A 86 20.24 4.43 -3.45
N PRO A 87 19.89 5.00 -4.62
CA PRO A 87 20.89 5.69 -5.44
C PRO A 87 21.36 6.96 -4.72
N VAL A 88 22.66 7.02 -4.39
CA VAL A 88 23.28 8.17 -3.73
C VAL A 88 23.18 9.41 -4.64
N ASP A 89 22.57 10.49 -4.15
CA ASP A 89 22.45 11.76 -4.87
C ASP A 89 23.81 12.46 -4.99
N LEU A 90 24.51 12.21 -6.10
CA LEU A 90 25.84 12.76 -6.38
C LEU A 90 25.85 14.29 -6.56
N ARG A 91 24.69 14.95 -6.68
CA ARG A 91 24.62 16.43 -6.80
C ARG A 91 24.98 17.16 -5.50
N ARG A 92 24.94 16.45 -4.36
CA ARG A 92 25.26 17.01 -3.04
C ARG A 92 26.71 16.77 -2.62
N TRP A 93 27.49 16.03 -3.42
CA TRP A 93 28.86 15.68 -3.07
C TRP A 93 29.81 16.83 -3.41
N LYS A 94 30.31 17.53 -2.39
CA LYS A 94 31.38 18.53 -2.53
C LYS A 94 32.65 17.99 -1.85
N TRP A 95 33.73 17.89 -2.61
CA TRP A 95 35.03 17.51 -2.07
C TRP A 95 35.59 18.65 -1.21
N GLN A 96 36.12 18.33 -0.03
CA GLN A 96 36.88 19.25 0.81
C GLN A 96 38.27 18.66 1.13
N PRO A 97 39.34 19.47 1.14
CA PRO A 97 40.69 19.00 1.46
C PRO A 97 40.79 18.63 2.96
N PRO A 98 41.66 17.67 3.34
CA PRO A 98 41.89 17.34 4.75
C PRO A 98 42.63 18.48 5.44
N THR A 99 41.96 19.22 6.33
CA THR A 99 42.60 20.24 7.17
C THR A 99 43.31 19.58 8.35
N ALA A 100 44.50 20.07 8.69
CA ALA A 100 45.25 19.61 9.86
C ALA A 100 44.45 19.86 11.15
N ARG A 101 44.36 18.83 12.01
CA ARG A 101 43.72 18.93 13.33
C ARG A 101 44.48 19.92 14.20
N SER A 102 43.85 21.03 14.56
CA SER A 102 44.23 21.79 15.76
C SER A 102 43.66 21.08 17.01
N PRO A 103 44.42 21.02 18.12
CA PRO A 103 43.93 20.50 19.38
C PRO A 103 43.32 21.67 20.15
N ASN A 104 42.02 21.89 19.98
CA ASN A 104 41.09 22.60 20.86
C ASN A 104 40.01 23.22 20.00
N GLU A 105 38.82 22.64 20.03
CA GLU A 105 37.59 23.41 19.84
C GLU A 105 36.39 22.60 20.38
N THR A 106 36.06 22.96 21.61
CA THR A 106 34.78 22.76 22.29
C THR A 106 33.66 23.33 21.41
N ARG A 107 32.64 22.54 21.10
CA ARG A 107 31.47 22.97 20.31
C ARG A 107 30.28 23.27 21.21
N GLU A 108 29.82 24.51 21.14
CA GLU A 108 28.45 24.95 21.41
C GLU A 108 27.68 25.18 20.07
N PRO A 109 26.33 25.30 20.07
CA PRO A 109 25.45 24.66 19.08
C PRO A 109 24.58 25.59 18.19
N GLY A 110 24.06 25.02 17.08
CA GLY A 110 22.94 25.50 16.23
C GLY A 110 23.16 25.18 14.73
N LEU A 111 22.23 24.69 13.89
CA LEU A 111 20.77 24.46 13.91
C LEU A 111 20.39 23.63 12.62
N PRO A 112 19.11 23.27 12.36
CA PRO A 112 18.49 21.96 12.55
C PRO A 112 18.44 21.07 11.29
N SER A 113 18.48 19.75 11.48
CA SER A 113 18.08 18.76 10.48
C SER A 113 16.90 17.96 11.05
N SER A 114 15.71 18.17 10.50
CA SER A 114 14.48 17.46 10.86
C SER A 114 14.50 16.03 10.32
N GLY A 115 14.69 15.08 11.22
CA GLY A 115 14.62 13.65 10.99
C GLY A 115 14.64 12.95 12.34
N SER A 116 13.44 12.71 12.90
CA SER A 116 13.09 11.83 14.02
C SER A 116 14.28 11.13 14.71
N ALA A 117 14.91 11.87 15.63
CA ALA A 117 15.85 11.35 16.60
C ALA A 117 15.45 11.88 17.98
N SER A 118 14.39 11.31 18.54
CA SER A 118 14.08 11.25 19.97
C SER A 118 13.01 10.17 20.11
N ASP A 119 13.27 9.04 20.77
CA ASP A 119 12.93 8.92 22.19
C ASP A 119 13.94 8.12 23.03
N PHE A 120 15.16 7.90 22.54
CA PHE A 120 16.26 7.34 23.34
C PHE A 120 16.74 8.27 24.48
N SER A 121 16.21 9.49 24.56
CA SER A 121 16.65 10.51 25.49
C SER A 121 16.06 10.37 26.90
N GLY A 122 14.88 9.75 27.10
CA GLY A 122 14.20 9.77 28.40
C GLY A 122 14.91 8.91 29.46
N ILE A 123 15.19 7.65 29.11
CA ILE A 123 15.78 6.67 30.03
C ILE A 123 17.28 6.95 30.22
N LEU A 124 18.02 7.31 29.16
CA LEU A 124 19.42 7.73 29.28
C LEU A 124 19.59 9.07 30.01
N LYS A 125 18.66 10.05 29.88
CA LYS A 125 18.71 11.28 30.70
C LYS A 125 18.38 10.99 32.16
N TRP A 126 17.43 10.10 32.45
CA TRP A 126 17.16 9.66 33.82
C TRP A 126 18.38 8.94 34.44
N TRP A 127 19.03 8.05 33.66
CA TRP A 127 20.22 7.30 34.08
C TRP A 127 21.44 8.21 34.26
N HIS A 128 21.73 9.09 33.30
CA HIS A 128 22.82 10.08 33.42
C HIS A 128 22.54 11.13 34.51
N SER A 129 21.27 11.49 34.76
CA SER A 129 20.91 12.46 35.81
C SER A 129 21.11 11.91 37.22
N LYS A 130 20.97 10.60 37.46
CA LYS A 130 21.22 9.99 38.77
C LYS A 130 22.66 9.50 38.97
N CYS A 131 23.37 9.11 37.90
CA CYS A 131 24.76 8.65 38.02
C CYS A 131 25.81 9.78 38.07
N ARG A 132 25.43 11.05 37.87
CA ARG A 132 26.39 12.20 37.89
C ARG A 132 26.67 12.77 39.28
N MET A 133 26.19 12.14 40.35
CA MET A 133 26.41 12.53 41.74
C MET A 133 27.23 11.48 42.48
N THR A 134 28.43 11.15 41.99
CA THR A 134 29.58 10.61 42.77
C THR A 134 30.70 10.21 41.81
N GLU A 135 31.43 11.20 41.32
CA GLU A 135 32.73 10.97 40.70
C GLU A 135 33.79 11.70 41.54
N GLU A 136 33.86 11.34 42.82
CA GLU A 136 34.95 11.78 43.71
C GLU A 136 35.09 10.88 44.94
N ILE A 137 35.26 9.57 44.75
CA ILE A 137 35.90 8.72 45.77
C ILE A 137 36.86 7.77 45.04
N ARG A 138 38.16 8.08 45.13
CA ARG A 138 39.24 7.12 44.82
C ARG A 138 39.12 5.94 45.78
N PRO A 139 39.16 4.68 45.32
CA PRO A 139 39.39 3.58 46.23
C PRO A 139 40.86 3.61 46.66
N THR A 140 41.07 3.67 47.98
CA THR A 140 42.37 3.50 48.63
C THR A 140 42.87 2.08 48.39
N LYS A 141 44.17 1.96 48.18
CA LYS A 141 44.90 0.79 47.64
C LYS A 141 44.97 -0.45 48.54
N GLU A 142 44.09 -0.64 49.52
CA GLU A 142 44.28 -1.63 50.60
C GLU A 142 43.30 -2.82 50.61
N GLU A 143 42.40 -2.96 49.62
CA GLU A 143 41.52 -4.15 49.51
C GLU A 143 41.90 -5.12 48.36
N LEU A 144 43.18 -5.17 48.00
CA LEU A 144 43.69 -6.04 46.92
C LEU A 144 44.47 -7.28 47.39
N GLU A 145 44.39 -7.65 48.67
CA GLU A 145 45.02 -8.87 49.18
C GLU A 145 44.04 -9.80 49.88
N HIS A 146 43.11 -10.39 49.12
CA HIS A 146 42.55 -11.72 49.44
C HIS A 146 41.99 -12.38 48.17
N ILE A 147 42.88 -12.94 47.34
CA ILE A 147 42.50 -13.85 46.26
C ILE A 147 43.19 -15.19 46.49
N GLY A 148 42.40 -16.15 46.93
CA GLY A 148 42.71 -17.57 46.99
C GLY A 148 41.45 -18.39 46.75
N LYS A 149 40.71 -18.10 45.68
CA LYS A 149 39.64 -18.97 45.17
C LYS A 149 39.75 -19.04 43.64
N GLU A 150 39.83 -20.28 43.13
CA GLU A 150 39.78 -20.59 41.70
C GLU A 150 38.63 -19.83 41.02
N PRO A 151 38.78 -19.40 39.75
CA PRO A 151 37.70 -18.77 39.02
C PRO A 151 36.55 -19.78 38.85
N LEU A 152 35.49 -19.59 39.64
CA LEU A 152 34.24 -20.32 39.53
C LEU A 152 33.73 -20.26 38.09
N ALA A 153 33.20 -21.37 37.60
CA ALA A 153 32.59 -21.42 36.27
C ALA A 153 31.54 -20.29 36.14
N PRO A 154 31.48 -19.56 34.99
CA PRO A 154 30.62 -18.38 34.81
C PRO A 154 29.15 -18.62 35.18
N SER A 155 28.66 -19.86 35.04
CA SER A 155 27.29 -20.26 35.40
C SER A 155 27.01 -20.23 36.91
N VAL A 156 28.00 -20.58 37.74
CA VAL A 156 27.87 -20.59 39.20
C VAL A 156 27.94 -19.16 39.75
N ALA A 157 28.82 -18.34 39.17
CA ALA A 157 28.95 -16.92 39.50
C ALA A 157 27.66 -16.12 39.22
N LEU A 158 26.95 -16.41 38.12
CA LEU A 158 25.68 -15.74 37.83
C LEU A 158 24.57 -16.14 38.82
N LEU A 159 24.46 -17.42 39.18
CA LEU A 159 23.44 -17.87 40.13
C LEU A 159 23.65 -17.28 41.54
N GLU A 160 24.90 -17.18 41.98
CA GLU A 160 25.25 -16.50 43.23
C GLU A 160 25.00 -14.99 43.15
N SER A 161 25.25 -14.37 41.99
CA SER A 161 24.93 -12.95 41.79
C SER A 161 23.41 -12.70 41.79
N LEU A 162 22.61 -13.60 41.22
CA LEU A 162 21.15 -13.53 41.26
C LEU A 162 20.61 -13.68 42.69
N SER A 163 21.18 -14.57 43.51
CA SER A 163 20.77 -14.71 44.91
C SER A 163 21.12 -13.45 45.72
N LYS A 164 22.33 -12.89 45.54
CA LYS A 164 22.73 -11.60 46.14
C LYS A 164 21.81 -10.45 45.71
N ALA A 165 21.47 -10.38 44.42
CA ALA A 165 20.55 -9.38 43.88
C ALA A 165 19.15 -9.53 44.49
N ARG A 166 18.64 -10.75 44.64
CA ARG A 166 17.36 -11.03 45.31
C ARG A 166 17.40 -10.58 46.78
N SER A 167 18.46 -10.91 47.52
CA SER A 167 18.62 -10.49 48.91
C SER A 167 18.69 -8.96 49.04
N ALA A 168 19.34 -8.28 48.10
CA ALA A 168 19.36 -6.82 48.06
C ALA A 168 17.95 -6.24 47.86
N VAL A 169 17.17 -6.77 46.90
CA VAL A 169 15.78 -6.34 46.70
C VAL A 169 14.94 -6.64 47.95
N ALA A 170 15.07 -7.83 48.55
CA ALA A 170 14.33 -8.21 49.75
C ALA A 170 14.65 -7.35 50.99
N ALA A 171 15.88 -6.83 51.09
CA ALA A 171 16.32 -5.96 52.18
C ALA A 171 15.91 -4.48 51.98
N THR A 172 15.19 -4.17 50.89
CA THR A 172 14.81 -2.80 50.55
C THR A 172 13.67 -2.32 51.45
N THR A 173 13.93 -1.29 52.27
CA THR A 173 12.98 -0.68 53.22
C THR A 173 12.39 0.65 52.73
N SER A 174 12.83 1.13 51.56
CA SER A 174 12.42 2.40 50.92
C SER A 174 12.00 2.14 49.48
N ASP A 175 11.23 3.04 48.85
CA ASP A 175 10.81 2.93 47.44
C ASP A 175 11.97 2.90 46.41
N ALA A 176 13.23 2.99 46.86
CA ALA A 176 14.41 3.01 46.02
C ALA A 176 15.20 1.69 46.08
N LEU A 177 15.49 1.14 44.91
CA LEU A 177 16.35 -0.04 44.77
C LEU A 177 17.80 0.23 45.27
N PRO A 178 18.46 -0.73 45.94
CA PRO A 178 19.83 -0.56 46.42
C PRO A 178 20.86 -0.46 45.30
N LEU A 179 21.95 0.28 45.54
CA LEU A 179 23.08 0.41 44.59
C LEU A 179 23.66 -0.95 44.18
N ALA A 180 23.68 -1.92 45.10
CA ALA A 180 24.13 -3.29 44.82
C ALA A 180 23.32 -3.95 43.68
N PHE A 181 22.01 -3.68 43.61
CA PHE A 181 21.16 -4.18 42.53
C PHE A 181 21.49 -3.49 41.19
N TYR A 182 21.68 -2.16 41.19
CA TYR A 182 22.08 -1.43 39.98
C TYR A 182 23.42 -1.92 39.42
N ASN A 183 24.42 -2.13 40.30
CA ASN A 183 25.71 -2.66 39.90
C ASN A 183 25.60 -4.07 39.30
N PHE A 184 24.76 -4.92 39.89
CA PHE A 184 24.46 -6.24 39.34
C PHE A 184 23.84 -6.14 37.94
N ILE A 185 22.84 -5.28 37.74
CA ILE A 185 22.17 -5.09 36.44
C ILE A 185 23.15 -4.60 35.38
N GLY A 186 24.03 -3.66 35.72
CA GLY A 186 25.08 -3.17 34.81
C GLY A 186 26.09 -4.26 34.45
N GLY A 187 26.52 -5.06 35.43
CA GLY A 187 27.40 -6.21 35.21
C GLY A 187 26.77 -7.26 34.31
N LEU A 188 25.52 -7.65 34.58
CA LEU A 188 24.77 -8.61 33.77
C LEU A 188 24.67 -8.18 32.30
N GLN A 189 24.32 -6.91 32.06
CA GLN A 189 24.22 -6.37 30.71
C GLN A 189 25.58 -6.44 29.99
N GLN A 190 26.67 -6.10 30.68
CA GLN A 190 28.02 -6.14 30.14
C GLN A 190 28.47 -7.58 29.84
N ASP A 191 28.19 -8.53 30.74
CA ASP A 191 28.55 -9.94 30.55
C ASP A 191 27.81 -10.57 29.36
N LEU A 192 26.53 -10.24 29.18
CA LEU A 192 25.74 -10.63 28.00
C LEU A 192 26.30 -10.00 26.71
N LYS A 193 26.64 -8.71 26.77
CA LYS A 193 27.23 -7.98 25.64
C LYS A 193 28.59 -8.55 25.23
N LEU A 194 29.39 -9.00 26.18
CA LEU A 194 30.69 -9.65 25.94
C LEU A 194 30.53 -11.12 25.53
N GLY A 195 29.36 -11.73 25.72
CA GLY A 195 29.10 -13.11 25.37
C GLY A 195 29.65 -14.13 26.37
N VAL A 196 29.86 -13.73 27.62
CA VAL A 196 30.51 -14.56 28.65
C VAL A 196 29.56 -15.63 29.21
N LEU A 197 28.25 -15.38 29.13
CA LEU A 197 27.23 -16.22 29.75
C LEU A 197 26.69 -17.29 28.79
N ASP A 198 26.51 -18.52 29.30
CA ASP A 198 25.89 -19.59 28.51
C ASP A 198 24.36 -19.37 28.34
N VAL A 199 23.86 -19.66 27.14
CA VAL A 199 22.46 -19.46 26.74
C VAL A 199 21.49 -20.20 27.67
N LYS A 200 21.84 -21.42 28.13
CA LYS A 200 20.96 -22.19 29.03
C LYS A 200 20.86 -21.54 30.40
N VAL A 201 21.95 -20.96 30.89
CA VAL A 201 21.99 -20.26 32.18
C VAL A 201 21.11 -19.01 32.13
N VAL A 202 21.22 -18.21 31.07
CA VAL A 202 20.37 -17.01 30.88
C VAL A 202 18.89 -17.41 30.75
N THR A 203 18.58 -18.47 29.99
CA THR A 203 17.21 -18.99 29.84
C THR A 203 16.62 -19.44 31.19
N ARG A 204 17.43 -20.11 32.02
CA ARG A 204 17.02 -20.49 33.38
C ARG A 204 16.78 -19.26 34.25
N ALA A 205 17.67 -18.27 34.19
CA ALA A 205 17.55 -17.03 34.97
C ALA A 205 16.25 -16.29 34.69
N ILE A 206 15.85 -16.12 33.42
CA ILE A 206 14.57 -15.47 33.05
C ILE A 206 13.36 -16.26 33.57
N SER A 207 13.49 -17.58 33.66
CA SER A 207 12.39 -18.43 34.13
C SER A 207 12.20 -18.36 35.65
N THR A 208 13.30 -18.28 36.41
CA THR A 208 13.29 -18.42 37.88
C THR A 208 13.40 -17.09 38.61
N PHE A 209 14.20 -16.15 38.12
CA PHE A 209 14.54 -14.94 38.86
C PHE A 209 13.36 -13.99 39.05
N PRO A 210 12.55 -13.65 38.01
CA PRO A 210 11.35 -12.84 38.21
C PRO A 210 10.38 -13.43 39.23
N GLN A 211 10.15 -14.75 39.17
CA GLN A 211 9.28 -15.42 40.15
C GLN A 211 9.86 -15.32 41.56
N SER A 212 11.17 -15.54 41.72
CA SER A 212 11.82 -15.45 43.03
C SER A 212 11.78 -14.05 43.65
N LEU A 213 11.66 -12.99 42.84
CA LEU A 213 11.44 -11.62 43.28
C LEU A 213 9.96 -11.38 43.64
N MET A 214 9.01 -11.97 42.90
CA MET A 214 7.59 -11.91 43.27
C MET A 214 7.30 -12.58 44.61
N ASP A 215 8.10 -13.58 44.98
CA ASP A 215 7.97 -14.30 46.25
C ASP A 215 8.61 -13.56 47.45
N THR A 216 9.19 -12.36 47.27
CA THR A 216 9.72 -11.57 48.39
C THR A 216 8.61 -10.75 49.06
N ALA A 217 8.67 -10.59 50.39
CA ALA A 217 7.68 -9.86 51.18
C ALA A 217 7.77 -8.31 51.05
N THR A 218 8.34 -7.83 49.95
CA THR A 218 8.59 -6.42 49.66
C THR A 218 7.44 -5.78 48.88
N ASP A 219 7.45 -4.45 48.78
CA ASP A 219 6.49 -3.72 47.96
C ASP A 219 6.49 -4.21 46.50
N ARG A 220 5.29 -4.39 45.96
CA ARG A 220 5.04 -4.92 44.61
C ARG A 220 5.58 -3.98 43.53
N ASP A 221 5.57 -2.68 43.76
CA ASP A 221 6.06 -1.71 42.78
C ASP A 221 7.59 -1.74 42.66
N VAL A 222 8.29 -1.89 43.79
CA VAL A 222 9.75 -2.10 43.83
C VAL A 222 10.14 -3.40 43.13
N VAL A 223 9.38 -4.48 43.37
CA VAL A 223 9.59 -5.77 42.71
C VAL A 223 9.37 -5.68 41.20
N ASN A 224 8.28 -5.02 40.76
CA ASN A 224 8.00 -4.82 39.34
C ASN A 224 9.12 -4.03 38.66
N ALA A 225 9.60 -2.95 39.28
CA ALA A 225 10.73 -2.16 38.77
C ALA A 225 12.02 -2.99 38.67
N ALA A 226 12.31 -3.82 39.68
CA ALA A 226 13.47 -4.72 39.66
C ALA A 226 13.38 -5.75 38.52
N ILE A 227 12.20 -6.36 38.32
CA ILE A 227 11.98 -7.30 37.22
C ILE A 227 12.13 -6.60 35.87
N GLU A 228 11.55 -5.41 35.71
CA GLU A 228 11.63 -4.63 34.48
C GLU A 228 13.09 -4.28 34.14
N MET A 229 13.87 -3.80 35.12
CA MET A 229 15.30 -3.53 34.97
C MET A 229 16.10 -4.76 34.57
N PHE A 230 15.81 -5.90 35.20
CA PHE A 230 16.46 -7.18 34.89
C PHE A 230 16.17 -7.61 33.45
N LEU A 231 14.90 -7.63 33.04
CA LEU A 231 14.51 -8.01 31.68
C LEU A 231 15.05 -7.04 30.64
N SER A 232 15.08 -5.74 30.95
CA SER A 232 15.69 -4.70 30.12
C SER A 232 17.19 -4.93 29.90
N ALA A 233 17.95 -5.17 30.97
CA ALA A 233 19.38 -5.49 30.85
C ALA A 233 19.65 -6.76 30.05
N VAL A 234 18.78 -7.77 30.18
CA VAL A 234 18.88 -8.99 29.37
C VAL A 234 18.67 -8.69 27.89
N VAL A 235 17.60 -7.98 27.52
CA VAL A 235 17.30 -7.63 26.13
C VAL A 235 18.39 -6.75 25.53
N HIS A 236 18.80 -5.70 26.23
CA HIS A 236 19.84 -4.79 25.75
C HIS A 236 21.22 -5.45 25.66
N GLY A 237 21.54 -6.34 26.61
CA GLY A 237 22.76 -7.13 26.59
C GLY A 237 22.83 -8.03 25.35
N ILE A 238 21.75 -8.76 25.06
CA ILE A 238 21.65 -9.65 23.89
C ILE A 238 21.65 -8.85 22.58
N ALA A 239 20.85 -7.78 22.50
CA ALA A 239 20.75 -6.95 21.29
C ALA A 239 22.07 -6.24 20.95
N SER A 240 22.89 -5.92 21.96
CA SER A 240 24.19 -5.26 21.79
C SER A 240 25.36 -6.25 21.64
N SER A 241 25.12 -7.55 21.86
CA SER A 241 26.18 -8.56 21.84
C SER A 241 26.58 -8.89 20.40
N LYS A 242 27.89 -8.90 20.14
CA LYS A 242 28.45 -9.41 18.88
C LYS A 242 28.65 -10.92 18.87
N VAL A 243 28.65 -11.53 20.05
CA VAL A 243 28.98 -12.95 20.26
C VAL A 243 27.70 -13.75 20.54
N LEU A 244 26.87 -13.30 21.48
CA LEU A 244 25.58 -13.90 21.82
C LEU A 244 24.45 -13.12 21.16
N GLY A 245 24.38 -13.19 19.83
CA GLY A 245 23.34 -12.51 19.07
C GLY A 245 21.94 -13.09 19.35
N PRO A 246 20.88 -12.37 18.96
CA PRO A 246 19.49 -12.83 19.13
C PRO A 246 19.19 -14.22 18.53
N THR A 247 19.95 -14.64 17.51
CA THR A 247 19.80 -15.93 16.80
C THR A 247 20.23 -17.15 17.60
N GLU A 248 21.14 -16.96 18.56
CA GLU A 248 21.65 -18.02 19.44
C GLU A 248 20.60 -18.51 20.44
N PHE A 249 19.59 -17.69 20.72
CA PHE A 249 18.49 -18.02 21.60
C PHE A 249 17.38 -18.75 20.83
N ASN A 250 16.86 -19.83 21.43
CA ASN A 250 15.77 -20.61 20.85
C ASN A 250 14.41 -19.92 21.03
N GLY A 251 13.38 -20.42 20.36
CA GLY A 251 12.04 -19.83 20.45
C GLY A 251 11.42 -19.88 21.85
N ASN A 252 11.69 -20.92 22.64
CA ASN A 252 11.20 -21.04 24.01
C ASN A 252 11.74 -19.92 24.91
N PHE A 253 12.99 -19.51 24.73
CA PHE A 253 13.56 -18.34 25.40
C PHE A 253 12.72 -17.08 25.11
N TRP A 254 12.52 -16.76 23.84
CA TRP A 254 11.76 -15.58 23.41
C TRP A 254 10.29 -15.64 23.86
N ASN A 255 9.68 -16.84 23.80
CA ASN A 255 8.32 -17.07 24.28
C ASN A 255 8.18 -16.70 25.76
N ARG A 256 9.08 -17.22 26.60
CA ARG A 256 9.08 -16.96 28.04
C ARG A 256 9.36 -15.50 28.34
N LEU A 257 10.34 -14.90 27.66
CA LEU A 257 10.70 -13.50 27.86
C LEU A 257 9.50 -12.57 27.59
N LEU A 258 8.83 -12.74 26.44
CA LEU A 258 7.65 -11.96 26.08
C LEU A 258 6.46 -12.22 27.01
N LEU A 259 6.22 -13.48 27.41
CA LEU A 259 5.18 -13.82 28.40
C LEU A 259 5.44 -13.11 29.73
N ARG A 260 6.68 -13.10 30.23
CA ARG A 260 7.02 -12.41 31.48
C ARG A 260 6.85 -10.91 31.39
N MET A 261 7.29 -10.29 30.28
CA MET A 261 7.07 -8.85 30.07
C MET A 261 5.58 -8.50 29.97
N SER A 262 4.75 -9.37 29.38
CA SER A 262 3.30 -9.12 29.26
C SER A 262 2.58 -9.09 30.62
N GLN A 263 3.16 -9.70 31.66
CA GLN A 263 2.64 -9.76 33.03
C GLN A 263 3.00 -8.53 33.88
N LEU A 264 3.92 -7.68 33.40
CA LEU A 264 4.33 -6.47 34.12
C LEU A 264 3.23 -5.39 34.14
N GLN A 265 3.37 -4.44 35.07
CA GLN A 265 2.47 -3.31 35.22
C GLN A 265 2.46 -2.45 33.95
N ASP A 266 1.34 -1.74 33.73
CA ASP A 266 1.20 -0.88 32.55
C ASP A 266 1.95 0.42 32.79
N ASN A 267 3.15 0.54 32.22
CA ASN A 267 3.94 1.76 32.23
C ASN A 267 4.64 1.93 30.86
N ASP A 268 5.07 3.15 30.56
CA ASP A 268 5.70 3.47 29.26
C ASP A 268 7.00 2.68 29.04
N ALA A 269 7.72 2.39 30.12
CA ALA A 269 8.99 1.67 30.07
C ALA A 269 8.81 0.18 29.73
N THR A 270 7.81 -0.50 30.30
CA THR A 270 7.38 -1.86 29.92
C THR A 270 6.89 -1.89 28.47
N ASN A 271 6.10 -0.90 28.04
CA ASN A 271 5.62 -0.80 26.66
C ASN A 271 6.80 -0.65 25.68
N SER A 272 7.80 0.18 26.01
CA SER A 272 9.04 0.34 25.25
C SER A 272 9.87 -0.95 25.20
N LEU A 273 9.99 -1.63 26.34
CA LEU A 273 10.71 -2.90 26.45
C LEU A 273 10.05 -4.00 25.60
N LEU A 274 8.73 -4.12 25.63
CA LEU A 274 7.97 -5.06 24.80
C LEU A 274 8.20 -4.81 23.31
N ARG A 275 8.11 -3.55 22.86
CA ARG A 275 8.36 -3.16 21.46
C ARG A 275 9.79 -3.49 21.03
N THR A 276 10.78 -3.14 21.86
CA THR A 276 12.20 -3.43 21.60
C THR A 276 12.44 -4.92 21.51
N THR A 277 11.81 -5.70 22.39
CA THR A 277 11.94 -7.17 22.40
C THR A 277 11.31 -7.79 21.16
N LEU A 278 10.11 -7.33 20.75
CA LEU A 278 9.44 -7.80 19.53
C LEU A 278 10.28 -7.54 18.27
N ASP A 279 10.91 -6.36 18.15
CA ASP A 279 11.81 -6.07 17.03
C ASP A 279 13.13 -6.86 17.12
N ALA A 280 13.61 -7.22 18.33
CA ALA A 280 14.82 -7.99 18.51
C ALA A 280 14.68 -9.49 18.13
N VAL A 281 13.47 -10.06 18.18
CA VAL A 281 13.27 -11.49 17.89
C VAL A 281 13.70 -11.82 16.44
N PRO A 282 14.53 -12.86 16.22
CA PRO A 282 14.88 -13.32 14.88
C PRO A 282 13.65 -13.87 14.13
N LEU A 283 13.55 -13.59 12.83
CA LEU A 283 12.43 -14.03 11.99
C LEU A 283 12.19 -15.55 12.06
N GLY A 284 13.27 -16.35 12.06
CA GLY A 284 13.20 -17.81 12.14
C GLY A 284 12.68 -18.36 13.48
N ARG A 285 12.57 -17.53 14.53
CA ARG A 285 12.11 -17.93 15.87
C ARG A 285 10.70 -17.46 16.21
N VAL A 286 10.09 -16.64 15.34
CA VAL A 286 8.77 -16.04 15.58
C VAL A 286 7.68 -17.08 15.79
N ASN A 287 7.65 -18.13 14.96
CA ASN A 287 6.61 -19.19 15.06
C ASN A 287 6.75 -20.02 16.35
N ASP A 288 7.98 -20.21 16.83
CA ASP A 288 8.26 -20.92 18.07
C ASP A 288 7.87 -20.09 19.31
N ALA A 289 7.90 -18.76 19.21
CA ALA A 289 7.57 -17.82 20.28
C ALA A 289 6.12 -17.31 20.24
N HIS A 290 5.21 -18.03 19.57
CA HIS A 290 3.90 -17.53 19.20
C HIS A 290 3.00 -17.12 20.38
N GLU A 291 3.06 -17.80 21.53
CA GLU A 291 2.22 -17.44 22.69
C GLU A 291 2.68 -16.12 23.33
N GLY A 292 4.00 -15.93 23.44
CA GLY A 292 4.61 -14.70 23.92
C GLY A 292 4.30 -13.53 23.01
N PHE A 293 4.33 -13.72 21.69
CA PHE A 293 3.89 -12.69 20.74
C PHE A 293 2.42 -12.30 20.95
N VAL A 294 1.53 -13.28 21.10
CA VAL A 294 0.10 -13.02 21.34
C VAL A 294 -0.09 -12.22 22.62
N ALA A 295 0.51 -12.65 23.73
CA ALA A 295 0.38 -11.97 25.01
C ALA A 295 0.99 -10.56 24.99
N ALA A 296 2.18 -10.41 24.42
CA ALA A 296 2.86 -9.12 24.29
C ALA A 296 2.06 -8.11 23.47
N VAL A 297 1.57 -8.51 22.28
CA VAL A 297 0.80 -7.62 21.42
C VAL A 297 -0.57 -7.31 22.01
N GLN A 298 -1.26 -8.31 22.58
CA GLN A 298 -2.52 -8.07 23.30
C GLN A 298 -2.30 -7.05 24.42
N ARG A 299 -1.25 -7.22 25.24
CA ARG A 299 -0.90 -6.27 26.29
C ARG A 299 -0.65 -4.87 25.76
N LEU A 300 0.16 -4.76 24.70
CA LEU A 300 0.51 -3.50 24.03
C LEU A 300 -0.67 -2.80 23.39
N ILE A 301 -1.77 -3.48 23.05
CA ILE A 301 -3.00 -2.89 22.50
C ILE A 301 -3.99 -2.56 23.62
N MET A 302 -4.02 -3.36 24.70
CA MET A 302 -4.91 -3.13 25.84
C MET A 302 -4.39 -2.09 26.85
N SER A 303 -3.12 -1.66 26.77
CA SER A 303 -2.59 -0.62 27.66
C SER A 303 -3.36 0.71 27.56
N ARG A 304 -3.36 1.50 28.64
CA ARG A 304 -4.19 2.72 28.78
C ARG A 304 -3.64 3.95 28.06
N SER A 305 -2.44 3.87 27.49
CA SER A 305 -1.83 4.99 26.76
C SER A 305 -2.69 5.44 25.57
N THR A 306 -2.99 6.73 25.49
CA THR A 306 -3.76 7.36 24.40
C THR A 306 -2.87 7.91 23.29
N ASP A 307 -1.60 7.50 23.23
CA ASP A 307 -0.65 8.05 22.27
C ASP A 307 -1.06 7.74 20.82
N PRO A 308 -1.28 8.76 19.96
CA PRO A 308 -1.59 8.56 18.55
C PRO A 308 -0.49 7.84 17.75
N GLY A 309 0.76 7.84 18.21
CA GLY A 309 1.88 7.12 17.58
C GLY A 309 1.90 5.61 17.86
N ARG A 310 1.11 5.14 18.83
CA ARG A 310 1.18 3.77 19.35
C ARG A 310 0.98 2.69 18.31
N ALA A 311 0.04 2.87 17.38
CA ALA A 311 -0.21 1.89 16.33
C ALA A 311 1.00 1.74 15.39
N ALA A 312 1.64 2.87 15.07
CA ALA A 312 2.83 2.91 14.22
C ALA A 312 4.00 2.21 14.92
N ASP A 313 4.22 2.47 16.21
CA ASP A 313 5.29 1.84 16.98
C ASP A 313 5.14 0.32 17.07
N ILE A 314 3.91 -0.16 17.34
CA ILE A 314 3.63 -1.61 17.37
C ILE A 314 3.80 -2.18 15.95
N GLY A 315 3.32 -1.48 14.92
CA GLY A 315 3.48 -1.90 13.52
C GLY A 315 4.96 -2.01 13.10
N VAL A 316 5.81 -1.09 13.55
CA VAL A 316 7.27 -1.13 13.35
C VAL A 316 7.88 -2.32 14.09
N ALA A 317 7.49 -2.58 15.33
CA ALA A 317 7.98 -3.74 16.09
C ALA A 317 7.57 -5.07 15.43
N LEU A 318 6.43 -5.10 14.75
CA LEU A 318 5.92 -6.27 14.03
C LEU A 318 6.30 -6.29 12.54
N ARG A 319 7.11 -5.36 12.04
CA ARG A 319 7.41 -5.20 10.60
C ARG A 319 7.95 -6.45 9.92
N LYS A 320 8.59 -7.35 10.69
CA LYS A 320 9.17 -8.62 10.22
C LYS A 320 8.10 -9.67 9.90
N LEU A 321 6.90 -9.56 10.47
CA LEU A 321 5.80 -10.50 10.23
C LEU A 321 5.23 -10.31 8.83
N ASN A 322 4.87 -11.42 8.19
CA ASN A 322 4.27 -11.43 6.86
C ASN A 322 3.10 -12.42 6.79
N THR A 323 2.16 -12.19 5.88
CA THR A 323 0.92 -12.97 5.82
C THR A 323 1.08 -14.35 5.20
N PHE A 324 2.23 -14.66 4.58
CA PHE A 324 2.49 -15.99 4.03
C PHE A 324 3.00 -16.96 5.09
N SER A 325 4.03 -16.55 5.84
CA SER A 325 4.75 -17.39 6.81
C SER A 325 4.13 -17.34 8.20
N HIS A 326 3.46 -16.23 8.55
CA HIS A 326 2.97 -15.95 9.90
C HIS A 326 1.45 -15.79 9.97
N LYS A 327 0.70 -16.25 8.96
CA LYS A 327 -0.76 -16.13 8.90
C LYS A 327 -1.45 -16.62 10.18
N LYS A 328 -1.07 -17.81 10.65
CA LYS A 328 -1.64 -18.45 11.84
C LYS A 328 -1.39 -17.63 13.11
N LEU A 329 -0.19 -17.06 13.26
CA LEU A 329 0.16 -16.20 14.38
C LEU A 329 -0.67 -14.89 14.34
N LEU A 330 -0.73 -14.23 13.18
CA LEU A 330 -1.52 -13.00 13.03
C LEU A 330 -3.00 -13.22 13.35
N HIS A 331 -3.58 -14.35 12.94
CA HIS A 331 -4.94 -14.72 13.32
C HIS A 331 -5.10 -14.97 14.82
N LYS A 332 -4.12 -15.61 15.48
CA LYS A 332 -4.15 -15.80 16.94
C LYS A 332 -4.07 -14.45 17.68
N ILE A 333 -3.22 -13.53 17.23
CA ILE A 333 -3.12 -12.18 17.79
C ILE A 333 -4.45 -11.44 17.62
N GLU A 334 -5.01 -11.46 16.41
CA GLU A 334 -6.30 -10.83 16.12
C GLU A 334 -7.43 -11.40 16.98
N ALA A 335 -7.50 -12.72 17.15
CA ALA A 335 -8.48 -13.38 18.02
C ALA A 335 -8.32 -12.94 19.47
N ALA A 336 -7.09 -12.93 20.00
CA ALA A 336 -6.80 -12.48 21.36
C ALA A 336 -7.14 -10.99 21.60
N VAL A 337 -6.88 -10.13 20.61
CA VAL A 337 -7.31 -8.72 20.65
C VAL A 337 -8.83 -8.60 20.61
N GLY A 338 -9.49 -9.38 19.75
CA GLY A 338 -10.94 -9.43 19.64
C GLY A 338 -11.60 -9.84 20.96
N GLU A 339 -11.15 -10.95 21.54
CA GLU A 339 -11.62 -11.47 22.83
C GLU A 339 -11.31 -10.52 23.98
N GLY A 340 -10.07 -10.01 24.08
CA GLY A 340 -9.67 -9.05 25.10
C GLY A 340 -10.48 -7.75 25.03
N SER A 341 -10.79 -7.27 23.83
CA SER A 341 -11.61 -6.06 23.64
C SER A 341 -13.06 -6.23 24.11
N ASN A 342 -13.57 -7.47 24.20
CA ASN A 342 -14.96 -7.73 24.60
C ASN A 342 -15.21 -7.41 26.07
N ALA A 343 -14.18 -7.44 26.92
CA ALA A 343 -14.26 -7.04 28.32
C ALA A 343 -14.54 -5.53 28.51
N PHE A 344 -14.37 -4.72 27.46
CA PHE A 344 -14.59 -3.28 27.50
C PHE A 344 -15.95 -2.87 26.91
N VAL A 345 -16.40 -1.67 27.32
CA VAL A 345 -17.60 -0.99 26.79
C VAL A 345 -17.48 -0.80 25.27
N LYS A 346 -18.61 -0.81 24.54
CA LYS A 346 -18.68 -0.74 23.07
C LYS A 346 -17.75 0.31 22.44
N ALA A 347 -17.72 1.54 22.97
CA ALA A 347 -16.86 2.61 22.45
C ALA A 347 -15.37 2.29 22.59
N THR A 348 -14.93 1.85 23.77
CA THR A 348 -13.53 1.44 24.01
C THR A 348 -13.16 0.20 23.21
N ARG A 349 -14.07 -0.77 23.11
CA ARG A 349 -13.91 -1.97 22.26
C ARG A 349 -13.65 -1.60 20.80
N GLN A 350 -14.40 -0.65 20.24
CA GLN A 350 -14.18 -0.17 18.88
C GLN A 350 -12.81 0.51 18.74
N LYS A 351 -12.44 1.41 19.66
CA LYS A 351 -11.12 2.05 19.65
C LYS A 351 -9.96 1.04 19.67
N LEU A 352 -10.06 -0.01 20.48
CA LEU A 352 -9.04 -1.06 20.57
C LEU A 352 -8.96 -1.92 19.29
N ARG A 353 -10.11 -2.26 18.70
CA ARG A 353 -10.15 -2.97 17.40
C ARG A 353 -9.56 -2.10 16.30
N PHE A 354 -9.87 -0.81 16.29
CA PHE A 354 -9.30 0.13 15.33
C PHE A 354 -7.79 0.26 15.51
N LEU A 355 -7.29 0.37 16.75
CA LEU A 355 -5.85 0.42 17.04
C LEU A 355 -5.10 -0.80 16.47
N TRP A 356 -5.70 -1.98 16.55
CA TRP A 356 -5.14 -3.18 15.91
C TRP A 356 -5.16 -3.10 14.37
N LEU A 357 -6.25 -2.62 13.77
CA LEU A 357 -6.31 -2.41 12.32
C LEU A 357 -5.28 -1.39 11.85
N GLN A 358 -5.06 -0.31 12.60
CA GLN A 358 -4.00 0.67 12.33
C GLN A 358 -2.62 0.04 12.46
N THR A 359 -2.41 -0.81 13.47
CA THR A 359 -1.16 -1.58 13.64
C THR A 359 -0.88 -2.43 12.41
N LEU A 360 -1.89 -3.18 11.92
CA LEU A 360 -1.79 -3.96 10.68
C LEU A 360 -1.53 -3.09 9.45
N ALA A 361 -2.13 -1.90 9.38
CA ALA A 361 -1.90 -0.95 8.30
C ALA A 361 -0.45 -0.40 8.29
N HIS A 362 0.17 -0.25 9.46
CA HIS A 362 1.57 0.17 9.58
C HIS A 362 2.59 -0.93 9.24
N MET A 363 2.16 -2.18 9.06
CA MET A 363 3.07 -3.29 8.72
C MET A 363 3.28 -3.41 7.20
N PRO A 364 4.53 -3.29 6.69
CA PRO A 364 4.80 -3.20 5.25
C PRO A 364 4.47 -4.48 4.46
N HIS A 365 4.51 -5.64 5.10
CA HIS A 365 4.29 -6.94 4.47
C HIS A 365 2.84 -7.44 4.56
N ILE A 366 1.93 -6.66 5.16
CA ILE A 366 0.50 -6.98 5.16
C ILE A 366 -0.09 -6.55 3.82
N ARG A 367 -0.63 -7.51 3.06
CA ARG A 367 -1.31 -7.19 1.79
C ARG A 367 -2.65 -6.56 2.09
N GLN A 368 -3.11 -5.76 1.15
CA GLN A 368 -4.38 -5.07 1.24
C GLN A 368 -5.59 -6.00 1.43
N ALA A 369 -5.62 -7.12 0.71
CA ALA A 369 -6.66 -8.13 0.89
C ALA A 369 -6.68 -8.70 2.33
N ASP A 370 -5.51 -8.97 2.89
CA ASP A 370 -5.39 -9.53 4.24
C ASP A 370 -5.86 -8.52 5.31
N LEU A 371 -5.56 -7.22 5.13
CA LEU A 371 -6.07 -6.14 5.99
C LEU A 371 -7.60 -6.02 5.90
N TRP A 372 -8.16 -6.08 4.70
CA TRP A 372 -9.61 -6.01 4.53
C TRP A 372 -10.33 -7.21 5.11
N ASP A 373 -9.73 -8.40 5.03
CA ASP A 373 -10.30 -9.58 5.69
C ASP A 373 -10.26 -9.44 7.22
N ALA A 374 -9.24 -8.78 7.79
CA ALA A 374 -9.22 -8.44 9.23
C ALA A 374 -10.34 -7.45 9.60
N CYS A 375 -10.59 -6.43 8.78
CA CYS A 375 -11.70 -5.50 8.98
C CYS A 375 -13.07 -6.22 9.00
N VAL A 376 -13.27 -7.19 8.09
CA VAL A 376 -14.49 -8.00 8.02
C VAL A 376 -14.63 -8.90 9.26
N ARG A 377 -13.56 -9.61 9.65
CA ARG A 377 -13.57 -10.51 10.82
C ARG A 377 -13.84 -9.78 12.13
N LEU A 378 -13.32 -8.56 12.28
CA LEU A 378 -13.57 -7.72 13.45
C LEU A 378 -14.91 -6.96 13.38
N SER A 379 -15.62 -7.08 12.26
CA SER A 379 -16.89 -6.42 11.95
C SER A 379 -16.85 -4.91 12.22
N TYR A 380 -15.69 -4.28 11.96
CA TYR A 380 -15.46 -2.87 12.30
C TYR A 380 -16.25 -1.95 11.35
N PHE A 381 -16.23 -2.25 10.06
CA PHE A 381 -16.92 -1.51 9.00
C PHE A 381 -18.28 -2.11 8.63
N ASP A 382 -18.94 -2.80 9.56
CA ASP A 382 -20.30 -3.30 9.33
C ASP A 382 -21.24 -2.11 9.02
N PRO A 383 -21.98 -2.11 7.90
CA PRO A 383 -22.95 -1.07 7.54
C PRO A 383 -23.94 -0.71 8.65
N LYS A 384 -24.21 -1.64 9.58
CA LYS A 384 -25.10 -1.42 10.73
C LYS A 384 -24.53 -0.47 11.81
N ASN A 385 -23.25 -0.09 11.73
CA ASN A 385 -22.61 0.83 12.68
C ASN A 385 -22.28 2.18 12.02
N PRO A 386 -23.21 3.14 11.94
CA PRO A 386 -23.05 4.34 11.09
C PRO A 386 -22.08 5.44 11.62
N GLY A 387 -21.17 5.18 12.56
CA GLY A 387 -20.34 6.22 13.19
C GLY A 387 -18.90 6.27 12.71
N LEU A 388 -18.31 7.46 12.45
CA LEU A 388 -16.87 7.77 12.17
C LEU A 388 -16.14 6.92 11.09
N ILE A 389 -16.79 5.97 10.43
CA ILE A 389 -16.15 5.01 9.54
C ILE A 389 -15.44 5.68 8.35
N GLY A 390 -15.99 6.77 7.82
CA GLY A 390 -15.37 7.46 6.68
C GLY A 390 -13.96 7.97 7.01
N ARG A 391 -13.80 8.56 8.20
CA ARG A 391 -12.52 9.04 8.73
C ARG A 391 -11.57 7.87 8.97
N ASP A 392 -12.07 6.83 9.62
CA ASP A 392 -11.30 5.64 9.97
C ASP A 392 -10.78 4.90 8.73
N LEU A 393 -11.62 4.73 7.71
CA LEU A 393 -11.23 4.09 6.46
C LEU A 393 -10.20 4.93 5.70
N SER A 394 -10.40 6.24 5.61
CA SER A 394 -9.43 7.15 5.01
C SER A 394 -8.08 7.08 5.73
N GLN A 395 -8.10 7.06 7.07
CA GLN A 395 -6.88 6.96 7.88
C GLN A 395 -6.17 5.62 7.68
N LEU A 396 -6.87 4.49 7.70
CA LEU A 396 -6.27 3.18 7.44
C LEU A 396 -5.64 3.07 6.06
N LEU A 397 -6.30 3.65 5.04
CA LEU A 397 -5.75 3.68 3.68
C LEU A 397 -4.47 4.48 3.61
N VAL A 398 -4.43 5.67 4.20
CA VAL A 398 -3.21 6.51 4.23
C VAL A 398 -2.08 5.82 4.97
N GLN A 399 -2.35 5.23 6.14
CA GLN A 399 -1.36 4.47 6.91
C GLN A 399 -0.81 3.28 6.13
N GLN A 400 -1.68 2.51 5.47
CA GLN A 400 -1.28 1.37 4.63
C GLN A 400 -0.49 1.81 3.40
N TRP A 401 -0.88 2.89 2.74
CA TRP A 401 -0.16 3.38 1.58
C TRP A 401 1.21 3.93 1.98
N SER A 402 1.32 4.53 3.15
CA SER A 402 2.60 5.02 3.68
C SER A 402 3.54 3.87 4.08
N SER A 403 3.06 2.88 4.82
CA SER A 403 3.89 1.75 5.27
C SER A 403 4.48 0.94 4.09
N ARG A 404 3.80 0.96 2.95
CA ARG A 404 4.25 0.31 1.70
C ARG A 404 5.06 1.22 0.78
N GLY A 405 5.37 2.44 1.22
CA GLY A 405 6.18 3.41 0.47
C GLY A 405 5.46 4.06 -0.73
N TYR A 406 4.13 3.97 -0.81
CA TYR A 406 3.36 4.61 -1.89
C TYR A 406 3.12 6.10 -1.67
N LEU A 407 3.30 6.61 -0.45
CA LEU A 407 3.14 8.03 -0.13
C LEU A 407 4.49 8.63 0.29
N ARG A 408 4.92 9.69 -0.39
CA ARG A 408 6.15 10.44 -0.02
C ARG A 408 5.91 11.59 0.95
N ARG A 409 4.67 12.07 1.08
CA ARG A 409 4.27 13.23 1.89
C ARG A 409 3.06 12.86 2.76
N GLN A 410 3.23 11.86 3.63
CA GLN A 410 2.16 11.35 4.48
C GLN A 410 1.62 12.44 5.41
N GLU A 411 2.48 13.05 6.24
CA GLU A 411 2.07 14.05 7.24
C GLU A 411 1.25 15.18 6.62
N ALA A 412 1.73 15.76 5.51
CA ALA A 412 1.02 16.83 4.83
C ALA A 412 -0.34 16.41 4.22
N LEU A 413 -0.51 15.12 3.88
CA LEU A 413 -1.79 14.58 3.40
C LEU A 413 -2.73 14.32 4.57
N GLU A 414 -2.24 13.73 5.66
CA GLU A 414 -2.98 13.49 6.89
C GLU A 414 -3.47 14.81 7.49
N ASP A 415 -2.62 15.83 7.60
CA ASP A 415 -3.00 17.16 8.09
C ASP A 415 -4.13 17.78 7.27
N ARG A 416 -4.10 17.62 5.94
CA ARG A 416 -5.17 18.14 5.07
C ARG A 416 -6.47 17.37 5.25
N CYS A 417 -6.39 16.04 5.31
CA CYS A 417 -7.57 15.20 5.50
C CYS A 417 -8.18 15.39 6.90
N ASN A 418 -7.35 15.57 7.92
CA ASN A 418 -7.78 15.87 9.28
C ASN A 418 -8.46 17.24 9.35
N ARG A 419 -7.89 18.28 8.73
CA ARG A 419 -8.56 19.59 8.64
C ARG A 419 -9.95 19.50 7.98
N ASP A 420 -10.05 18.82 6.84
CA ASP A 420 -11.34 18.65 6.16
C ASP A 420 -12.31 17.81 7.01
N ALA A 421 -11.82 16.80 7.74
CA ALA A 421 -12.64 15.95 8.61
C ALA A 421 -13.09 16.65 9.90
N ASP A 422 -12.29 17.58 10.43
CA ASP A 422 -12.61 18.38 11.61
C ASP A 422 -13.65 19.47 11.26
N GLU A 423 -13.68 19.95 10.01
CA GLU A 423 -14.78 20.81 9.50
C GLU A 423 -16.10 20.05 9.39
N SER A 424 -16.05 18.82 8.87
CA SER A 424 -17.21 17.92 8.85
C SER A 424 -16.77 16.47 8.60
N GLU A 425 -17.20 15.57 9.48
CA GLU A 425 -16.87 14.14 9.40
C GLU A 425 -17.28 13.52 8.05
N LYS A 426 -18.36 14.05 7.46
CA LYS A 426 -18.89 13.61 6.16
C LYS A 426 -17.94 13.89 5.01
N LEU A 427 -16.96 14.78 5.15
CA LEU A 427 -16.02 15.14 4.09
C LEU A 427 -14.85 14.16 3.95
N SER A 428 -14.60 13.35 4.98
CA SER A 428 -13.38 12.55 5.12
C SER A 428 -13.08 11.59 3.94
N LEU A 429 -14.10 10.95 3.36
CA LEU A 429 -13.92 10.00 2.25
C LEU A 429 -13.63 10.70 0.91
N ALA A 430 -14.32 11.80 0.61
CA ALA A 430 -14.11 12.56 -0.63
C ALA A 430 -12.87 13.46 -0.55
N ALA A 431 -12.54 13.97 0.63
CA ALA A 431 -11.35 14.80 0.86
C ALA A 431 -10.06 14.04 0.56
N LEU A 432 -9.97 12.75 0.91
CA LEU A 432 -8.79 11.92 0.68
C LEU A 432 -8.32 11.90 -0.79
N PRO A 433 -9.12 11.42 -1.77
CA PRO A 433 -8.70 11.39 -3.17
C PRO A 433 -8.48 12.79 -3.74
N VAL A 434 -9.26 13.79 -3.32
CA VAL A 434 -9.10 15.18 -3.77
C VAL A 434 -7.77 15.78 -3.31
N ASN A 435 -7.43 15.63 -2.03
CA ASN A 435 -6.17 16.12 -1.47
C ASN A 435 -4.97 15.34 -2.01
N MET A 436 -5.08 14.02 -2.13
CA MET A 436 -4.06 13.16 -2.73
C MET A 436 -3.72 13.60 -4.15
N LEU A 437 -4.73 13.75 -5.02
CA LEU A 437 -4.54 14.15 -6.42
C LEU A 437 -4.06 15.60 -6.57
N SER A 438 -4.43 16.47 -5.63
CA SER A 438 -3.94 17.86 -5.60
C SER A 438 -2.48 17.97 -5.16
N MET A 439 -1.97 17.01 -4.36
CA MET A 439 -0.59 16.99 -3.87
C MET A 439 0.38 16.24 -4.78
N GLN A 440 -0.09 15.22 -5.50
CA GLN A 440 0.73 14.34 -6.34
C GLN A 440 0.87 14.90 -7.75
N ALA A 441 1.62 15.98 -7.92
CA ALA A 441 1.90 16.51 -9.26
C ALA A 441 2.78 15.55 -10.10
N HIS A 442 3.74 14.79 -9.51
CA HIS A 442 4.81 14.17 -10.33
C HIS A 442 5.48 12.86 -9.82
N SER A 443 4.90 11.96 -9.01
CA SER A 443 5.72 10.78 -8.57
C SER A 443 5.09 9.41 -8.33
N VAL A 444 3.76 9.24 -8.24
CA VAL A 444 3.14 7.91 -8.06
C VAL A 444 1.94 7.78 -8.99
N PRO A 445 1.65 6.61 -9.58
CA PRO A 445 0.42 6.42 -10.36
C PRO A 445 -0.76 6.47 -9.39
N SER A 446 -1.39 7.64 -9.27
CA SER A 446 -2.60 7.89 -8.49
C SER A 446 -3.70 6.86 -8.77
N THR A 447 -3.71 6.28 -9.97
CA THR A 447 -4.51 5.14 -10.39
C THR A 447 -4.49 3.97 -9.40
N ARG A 448 -3.32 3.53 -8.91
CA ARG A 448 -3.24 2.36 -8.01
C ARG A 448 -3.89 2.65 -6.66
N LEU A 449 -3.73 3.86 -6.15
CA LEU A 449 -4.31 4.30 -4.87
C LEU A 449 -5.83 4.46 -4.98
N LEU A 450 -6.32 5.03 -6.08
CA LEU A 450 -7.76 5.13 -6.34
C LEU A 450 -8.41 3.76 -6.53
N LEU A 451 -7.76 2.84 -7.26
CA LEU A 451 -8.24 1.46 -7.38
C LEU A 451 -8.26 0.76 -6.01
N SER A 452 -7.27 1.02 -5.15
CA SER A 452 -7.23 0.54 -3.77
C SER A 452 -8.39 1.09 -2.93
N LEU A 453 -8.70 2.38 -3.05
CA LEU A 453 -9.84 3.01 -2.38
C LEU A 453 -11.16 2.34 -2.81
N PHE A 454 -11.42 2.23 -4.11
CA PHE A 454 -12.64 1.58 -4.61
C PHE A 454 -12.71 0.09 -4.27
N ALA A 455 -11.58 -0.62 -4.23
CA ALA A 455 -11.55 -2.00 -3.75
C ALA A 455 -12.01 -2.11 -2.28
N ALA A 456 -11.60 -1.18 -1.43
CA ALA A 456 -12.04 -1.12 -0.04
C ALA A 456 -13.54 -0.76 0.06
N LEU A 457 -13.98 0.27 -0.66
CA LEU A 457 -15.38 0.71 -0.65
C LEU A 457 -16.35 -0.41 -1.10
N ARG A 458 -16.02 -1.13 -2.18
CA ARG A 458 -16.81 -2.28 -2.64
C ARG A 458 -16.80 -3.42 -1.63
N ARG A 459 -15.64 -3.71 -1.03
CA ARG A 459 -15.52 -4.79 -0.03
C ARG A 459 -16.41 -4.56 1.18
N PHE A 460 -16.61 -3.30 1.57
CA PHE A 460 -17.45 -2.92 2.70
C PHE A 460 -18.86 -2.46 2.32
N GLY A 461 -19.19 -2.37 1.02
CA GLY A 461 -20.49 -1.88 0.54
C GLY A 461 -20.76 -0.40 0.82
N ARG A 462 -19.72 0.44 0.84
CA ARG A 462 -19.79 1.86 1.28
C ARG A 462 -19.63 2.86 0.13
N GLU A 463 -19.95 2.46 -1.09
CA GLU A 463 -19.84 3.34 -2.27
C GLU A 463 -20.83 4.52 -2.21
N ALA A 464 -22.03 4.31 -1.67
CA ALA A 464 -23.02 5.37 -1.46
C ALA A 464 -22.49 6.49 -0.55
N GLU A 465 -21.76 6.14 0.51
CA GLU A 465 -21.20 7.12 1.44
C GLU A 465 -20.07 7.95 0.82
N LEU A 466 -19.33 7.40 -0.15
CA LEU A 466 -18.41 8.20 -0.95
C LEU A 466 -19.18 9.25 -1.75
N ILE A 467 -20.32 8.89 -2.34
CA ILE A 467 -21.14 9.82 -3.11
C ILE A 467 -21.70 10.94 -2.21
N GLU A 468 -22.26 10.60 -1.05
CA GLU A 468 -22.73 11.59 -0.06
C GLU A 468 -21.59 12.50 0.43
N SER A 469 -20.40 11.93 0.60
CA SER A 469 -19.19 12.67 0.96
C SER A 469 -18.76 13.64 -0.15
N ILE A 470 -18.85 13.23 -1.42
CA ILE A 470 -18.54 14.08 -2.58
C ILE A 470 -19.53 15.25 -2.67
N GLU A 471 -20.82 14.99 -2.46
CA GLU A 471 -21.85 16.04 -2.46
C GLU A 471 -21.59 17.05 -1.33
N SER A 472 -21.37 16.57 -0.10
CA SER A 472 -21.02 17.40 1.05
C SER A 472 -19.76 18.25 0.80
N LEU A 473 -18.75 17.68 0.13
CA LEU A 473 -17.53 18.40 -0.24
C LEU A 473 -17.79 19.51 -1.28
N CYS A 474 -18.68 19.25 -2.23
CA CYS A 474 -19.09 20.23 -3.23
C CYS A 474 -19.88 21.39 -2.62
N GLU A 475 -20.66 21.13 -1.57
CA GLU A 475 -21.37 22.14 -0.79
C GLU A 475 -20.39 23.02 -0.01
N ALA A 476 -19.50 22.40 0.77
CA ALA A 476 -18.58 23.08 1.67
C ALA A 476 -17.56 23.98 0.94
N ARG A 477 -17.00 23.51 -0.19
CA ARG A 477 -15.93 24.24 -0.89
C ARG A 477 -16.48 25.35 -1.78
N LYS A 478 -15.78 26.49 -1.80
CA LYS A 478 -16.06 27.64 -2.69
C LYS A 478 -15.59 27.42 -4.13
N LYS A 479 -14.48 26.71 -4.31
CA LYS A 479 -13.87 26.38 -5.61
C LYS A 479 -13.59 24.90 -5.70
N LEU A 480 -13.94 24.28 -6.82
CA LEU A 480 -13.80 22.84 -7.03
C LEU A 480 -12.76 22.52 -8.12
N PRO A 481 -11.72 21.72 -7.81
CA PRO A 481 -10.84 21.18 -8.83
C PRO A 481 -11.55 20.04 -9.56
N ILE A 482 -11.71 20.14 -10.89
CA ILE A 482 -12.44 19.10 -11.66
C ILE A 482 -11.66 17.79 -11.81
N GLN A 483 -10.33 17.87 -11.88
CA GLN A 483 -9.48 16.71 -12.21
C GLN A 483 -9.62 15.54 -11.22
N PRO A 484 -9.68 15.77 -9.89
CA PRO A 484 -9.95 14.68 -8.96
C PRO A 484 -11.25 13.91 -9.20
N PHE A 485 -12.33 14.61 -9.55
CA PHE A 485 -13.63 13.99 -9.80
C PHE A 485 -13.63 13.16 -11.08
N ILE A 486 -12.96 13.63 -12.14
CA ILE A 486 -12.76 12.86 -13.37
C ILE A 486 -12.00 11.56 -13.05
N GLN A 487 -10.91 11.65 -12.29
CA GLN A 487 -10.11 10.47 -11.93
C GLN A 487 -10.91 9.49 -11.05
N LEU A 488 -11.71 9.99 -10.11
CA LEU A 488 -12.63 9.17 -9.32
C LEU A 488 -13.64 8.43 -10.21
N ALA A 489 -14.28 9.15 -11.12
CA ALA A 489 -15.26 8.56 -12.05
C ALA A 489 -14.62 7.54 -13.00
N VAL A 490 -13.38 7.73 -13.46
CA VAL A 490 -12.68 6.76 -14.33
C VAL A 490 -12.21 5.53 -13.54
N HIS A 491 -11.75 5.71 -12.30
CA HIS A 491 -11.24 4.62 -11.48
C HIS A 491 -12.33 3.89 -10.68
N SER A 492 -13.56 4.42 -10.63
CA SER A 492 -14.71 3.72 -10.07
C SER A 492 -15.06 2.44 -10.83
N ARG A 493 -14.68 2.30 -12.11
CA ARG A 493 -15.02 1.16 -12.98
C ARG A 493 -16.50 0.74 -12.90
N ASP A 494 -17.36 1.71 -12.58
CA ASP A 494 -18.79 1.55 -12.41
C ASP A 494 -19.44 2.79 -13.03
N HIS A 495 -20.26 2.55 -14.05
CA HIS A 495 -20.91 3.61 -14.81
C HIS A 495 -21.93 4.39 -13.98
N ARG A 496 -22.60 3.76 -13.00
CA ARG A 496 -23.57 4.41 -12.13
C ARG A 496 -22.86 5.40 -11.21
N ILE A 497 -21.77 4.99 -10.58
CA ILE A 497 -20.94 5.87 -9.75
C ILE A 497 -20.39 7.03 -10.58
N ALA A 498 -19.88 6.75 -11.78
CA ALA A 498 -19.36 7.78 -12.68
C ALA A 498 -20.44 8.81 -13.06
N LEU A 499 -21.66 8.35 -13.38
CA LEU A 499 -22.81 9.21 -13.68
C LEU A 499 -23.26 10.02 -12.47
N MET A 500 -23.28 9.44 -11.27
CA MET A 500 -23.60 10.16 -10.04
C MET A 500 -22.60 11.29 -9.77
N ILE A 501 -21.29 11.01 -9.86
CA ILE A 501 -20.24 12.04 -9.70
C ILE A 501 -20.43 13.14 -10.76
N HIS A 502 -20.69 12.77 -12.01
CA HIS A 502 -20.93 13.75 -13.07
C HIS A 502 -22.15 14.63 -12.78
N SER A 503 -23.26 14.03 -12.35
CA SER A 503 -24.49 14.74 -11.99
C SER A 503 -24.26 15.73 -10.85
N ILE A 504 -23.55 15.31 -9.78
CA ILE A 504 -23.21 16.19 -8.66
C ILE A 504 -22.39 17.39 -9.16
N ILE A 505 -21.29 17.15 -9.89
CA ILE A 505 -20.44 18.26 -10.36
C ILE A 505 -21.19 19.18 -11.33
N LYS A 506 -22.09 18.64 -12.17
CA LYS A 506 -22.93 19.44 -13.06
C LYS A 506 -23.84 20.40 -12.27
N ASN A 507 -24.40 19.97 -11.14
CA ASN A 507 -25.21 20.82 -10.26
C ASN A 507 -24.39 21.96 -9.65
N TYR A 508 -23.10 21.71 -9.35
CA TYR A 508 -22.18 22.72 -8.80
C TYR A 508 -21.25 23.36 -9.85
N ARG A 509 -21.65 23.38 -11.13
CA ARG A 509 -20.80 23.86 -12.24
C ARG A 509 -20.25 25.28 -12.05
N THR A 510 -20.98 26.15 -11.36
CA THR A 510 -20.58 27.55 -11.09
C THR A 510 -19.36 27.64 -10.17
N LYS A 511 -19.07 26.60 -9.39
CA LYS A 511 -17.90 26.52 -8.49
C LYS A 511 -16.66 25.95 -9.17
N VAL A 512 -16.77 25.42 -10.38
CA VAL A 512 -15.66 24.83 -11.13
C VAL A 512 -14.91 25.95 -11.85
N SER A 513 -13.60 26.08 -11.60
CA SER A 513 -12.80 27.22 -12.08
C SER A 513 -12.53 27.25 -13.59
N CYS A 514 -12.98 26.25 -14.35
CA CYS A 514 -12.73 26.10 -15.78
C CYS A 514 -13.99 25.57 -16.50
N TYR A 515 -14.04 25.71 -17.82
CA TYR A 515 -15.10 25.10 -18.64
C TYR A 515 -15.18 23.59 -18.41
N PHE A 516 -16.17 23.18 -17.61
CA PHE A 516 -16.42 21.79 -17.20
C PHE A 516 -16.37 20.83 -18.40
N GLU A 517 -17.02 21.23 -19.49
CA GLU A 517 -17.17 20.45 -20.73
C GLU A 517 -15.85 20.24 -21.47
N THR A 518 -14.88 21.14 -21.35
CA THR A 518 -13.59 21.00 -22.07
C THR A 518 -12.60 20.09 -21.34
N LYS A 519 -12.75 19.93 -20.02
CA LYS A 519 -11.88 19.05 -19.21
C LYS A 519 -12.44 17.63 -19.09
N TRP A 520 -13.75 17.47 -18.95
CA TRP A 520 -14.37 16.14 -18.88
C TRP A 520 -14.77 15.62 -20.27
N HIS A 521 -13.76 15.31 -21.08
CA HIS A 521 -13.93 14.90 -22.47
C HIS A 521 -14.57 13.50 -22.61
N TRP A 522 -15.28 13.23 -23.71
CA TRP A 522 -15.96 11.96 -24.02
C TRP A 522 -15.07 10.71 -23.90
N THR A 523 -13.75 10.87 -24.08
CA THR A 523 -12.77 9.78 -23.96
C THR A 523 -12.75 9.12 -22.59
N HIS A 524 -13.14 9.84 -21.53
CA HIS A 524 -13.25 9.28 -20.18
C HIS A 524 -14.48 8.38 -20.02
N TRP A 525 -15.47 8.52 -20.89
CA TRP A 525 -16.72 7.75 -20.87
C TRP A 525 -16.70 6.52 -21.75
N GLU A 526 -15.73 6.40 -22.67
CA GLU A 526 -15.66 5.30 -23.64
C GLU A 526 -15.74 3.92 -22.99
N LEU A 527 -15.10 3.73 -21.82
CA LEU A 527 -15.15 2.47 -21.09
C LEU A 527 -16.51 2.14 -20.48
N TYR A 528 -17.41 3.13 -20.34
CA TYR A 528 -18.73 2.99 -19.74
C TYR A 528 -19.87 2.99 -20.76
N ILE A 529 -19.67 3.51 -21.98
CA ILE A 529 -20.77 3.69 -22.94
C ILE A 529 -21.56 2.40 -23.21
N LYS A 530 -20.87 1.26 -23.31
CA LYS A 530 -21.55 -0.02 -23.49
C LYS A 530 -22.49 -0.32 -22.32
N ASP A 531 -21.97 -0.24 -21.10
CA ASP A 531 -22.72 -0.58 -19.88
C ASP A 531 -23.87 0.41 -19.66
N ILE A 532 -23.66 1.71 -19.94
CA ILE A 532 -24.71 2.73 -19.91
C ILE A 532 -25.82 2.44 -20.93
N ILE A 533 -25.48 2.02 -22.15
CA ILE A 533 -26.47 1.68 -23.18
C ILE A 533 -27.26 0.43 -22.81
N MET A 534 -26.64 -0.52 -22.12
CA MET A 534 -27.27 -1.78 -21.73
C MET A 534 -28.09 -1.67 -20.44
N ASP A 535 -27.83 -0.66 -19.61
CA ASP A 535 -28.54 -0.42 -18.35
C ASP A 535 -29.95 0.15 -18.59
N ARG A 536 -30.97 -0.61 -18.17
CA ARG A 536 -32.38 -0.22 -18.30
C ARG A 536 -32.76 1.01 -17.47
N GLU A 537 -32.03 1.27 -16.38
CA GLU A 537 -32.33 2.37 -15.47
C GLU A 537 -31.79 3.72 -15.98
N VAL A 538 -30.89 3.70 -16.96
CA VAL A 538 -30.29 4.93 -17.49
C VAL A 538 -31.05 5.44 -18.70
N PHE A 539 -31.36 6.74 -18.70
CA PHE A 539 -32.00 7.39 -19.83
C PHE A 539 -31.05 7.48 -21.03
N VAL A 540 -31.51 7.08 -22.22
CA VAL A 540 -30.69 7.10 -23.45
C VAL A 540 -30.16 8.50 -23.80
N GLY A 541 -30.87 9.57 -23.41
CA GLY A 541 -30.36 10.94 -23.58
C GLY A 541 -29.04 11.18 -22.86
N THR A 542 -28.82 10.54 -21.72
CA THR A 542 -27.57 10.63 -20.94
C THR A 542 -26.38 10.05 -21.73
N VAL A 543 -26.59 8.98 -22.50
CA VAL A 543 -25.54 8.41 -23.38
C VAL A 543 -25.05 9.46 -24.36
N TRP A 544 -25.99 10.15 -25.01
CA TRP A 544 -25.67 11.17 -26.01
C TRP A 544 -25.04 12.41 -25.37
N GLU A 545 -25.48 12.79 -24.18
CA GLU A 545 -24.83 13.85 -23.39
C GLU A 545 -23.35 13.54 -23.17
N MET A 546 -23.01 12.33 -22.68
CA MET A 546 -21.61 11.96 -22.39
C MET A 546 -20.73 11.89 -23.64
N VAL A 547 -21.27 11.39 -24.76
CA VAL A 547 -20.53 11.26 -26.02
C VAL A 547 -20.35 12.61 -26.73
N ASP A 548 -21.20 13.58 -26.43
CA ASP A 548 -21.12 14.94 -26.95
C ASP A 548 -20.29 15.90 -26.08
N LEU A 549 -19.73 15.46 -24.95
CA LEU A 549 -18.84 16.27 -24.11
C LEU A 549 -17.48 16.56 -24.77
N GLY A 550 -17.04 17.82 -24.67
CA GLY A 550 -15.70 18.25 -25.02
C GLY A 550 -15.42 18.37 -26.52
N ILE A 551 -16.46 18.49 -27.35
CA ILE A 551 -16.30 18.80 -28.78
C ILE A 551 -15.96 20.28 -28.91
N SER A 552 -14.66 20.60 -28.88
CA SER A 552 -14.16 21.91 -29.30
C SER A 552 -13.50 21.77 -30.67
N GLU A 553 -13.82 22.68 -31.59
CA GLU A 553 -13.33 22.68 -32.98
C GLU A 553 -11.82 22.99 -33.12
N ASP A 554 -11.14 23.32 -32.00
CA ASP A 554 -9.86 24.05 -32.01
C ASP A 554 -8.58 23.21 -31.77
N THR A 555 -8.59 21.89 -32.00
CA THR A 555 -7.41 21.05 -31.73
C THR A 555 -6.60 20.67 -32.97
N SER A 556 -5.28 20.85 -32.86
CA SER A 556 -4.27 20.64 -33.91
C SER A 556 -4.46 19.39 -34.81
N GLN A 557 -4.20 19.55 -36.11
CA GLN A 557 -4.52 18.62 -37.20
C GLN A 557 -4.05 17.16 -37.02
N LYS A 558 -3.01 16.88 -36.23
CA LYS A 558 -2.42 15.54 -36.12
C LYS A 558 -3.09 14.68 -35.04
N GLY A 559 -3.39 15.24 -33.86
CA GLY A 559 -4.14 14.55 -32.80
C GLY A 559 -5.64 14.41 -33.13
N TYR A 560 -6.17 15.33 -33.94
CA TYR A 560 -7.56 15.30 -34.38
C TYR A 560 -7.90 14.05 -35.21
N LYS A 561 -6.99 13.58 -36.08
CA LYS A 561 -7.23 12.38 -36.91
C LYS A 561 -7.39 11.12 -36.07
N GLU A 562 -6.52 10.92 -35.07
CA GLU A 562 -6.59 9.74 -34.20
C GLU A 562 -7.83 9.76 -33.30
N LEU A 563 -8.13 10.91 -32.70
CA LEU A 563 -9.34 11.09 -31.88
C LEU A 563 -10.61 10.92 -32.71
N SER A 564 -10.62 11.41 -33.95
CA SER A 564 -11.73 11.20 -34.89
C SER A 564 -11.92 9.73 -35.23
N ALA A 565 -10.84 9.01 -35.57
CA ALA A 565 -10.90 7.56 -35.84
C ALA A 565 -11.37 6.76 -34.61
N ARG A 566 -10.89 7.12 -33.40
CA ARG A 566 -11.36 6.51 -32.15
C ARG A 566 -12.86 6.76 -31.92
N ARG A 567 -13.33 7.97 -32.19
CA ARG A 567 -14.74 8.33 -32.06
C ARG A 567 -15.64 7.63 -33.09
N LYS A 568 -15.16 7.44 -34.33
CA LYS A 568 -15.82 6.61 -35.35
C LYS A 568 -16.05 5.20 -34.84
N ARG A 569 -14.99 4.58 -34.30
CA ARG A 569 -15.08 3.23 -33.72
C ARG A 569 -16.10 3.18 -32.59
N LEU A 570 -16.13 4.20 -31.73
CA LEU A 570 -17.14 4.31 -30.67
C LEU A 570 -18.56 4.35 -31.24
N PHE A 571 -18.88 5.25 -32.19
CA PHE A 571 -20.21 5.30 -32.79
C PHE A 571 -20.60 4.01 -33.50
N ALA A 572 -19.65 3.36 -34.17
CA ALA A 572 -19.88 2.08 -34.82
C ALA A 572 -20.18 0.97 -33.80
N ASN A 573 -19.54 0.99 -32.63
CA ASN A 573 -19.85 0.08 -31.52
C ASN A 573 -21.20 0.40 -30.87
N MET A 574 -21.51 1.69 -30.65
CA MET A 574 -22.80 2.13 -30.12
C MET A 574 -23.97 1.68 -30.99
N ALA A 575 -23.82 1.71 -32.32
CA ALA A 575 -24.85 1.19 -33.24
C ALA A 575 -25.16 -0.30 -32.96
N VAL A 576 -24.13 -1.11 -32.75
CA VAL A 576 -24.29 -2.52 -32.38
C VAL A 576 -24.96 -2.64 -31.01
N TRP A 577 -24.46 -1.95 -29.99
CA TRP A 577 -25.01 -2.01 -28.63
C TRP A 577 -26.48 -1.56 -28.55
N PHE A 578 -26.86 -0.50 -29.27
CA PHE A 578 -28.26 -0.06 -29.36
C PHE A 578 -29.16 -1.07 -30.08
N SER A 579 -28.63 -1.83 -31.03
CA SER A 579 -29.39 -2.88 -31.71
C SER A 579 -29.62 -4.12 -30.84
N GLU A 580 -28.70 -4.39 -29.91
CA GLU A 580 -28.71 -5.54 -29.00
C GLU A 580 -29.49 -5.26 -27.71
N ALA A 581 -29.61 -4.00 -27.29
CA ALA A 581 -30.30 -3.61 -26.07
C ALA A 581 -31.77 -4.10 -26.06
N SER A 582 -32.08 -5.02 -25.14
CA SER A 582 -33.39 -5.68 -25.04
C SER A 582 -34.47 -4.79 -24.43
N HIS A 583 -34.08 -3.85 -23.56
CA HIS A 583 -35.01 -2.94 -22.89
C HIS A 583 -35.47 -1.77 -23.78
N LEU A 584 -34.78 -1.51 -24.90
CA LEU A 584 -35.18 -0.48 -25.86
C LEU A 584 -36.28 -0.99 -26.78
N ASN A 585 -37.32 -0.17 -26.94
CA ASN A 585 -38.34 -0.45 -27.93
C ASN A 585 -37.79 -0.28 -29.35
N ASP A 586 -38.43 -0.91 -30.33
CA ASP A 586 -37.89 -1.02 -31.68
C ASP A 586 -37.75 0.36 -32.37
N SER A 587 -38.58 1.34 -31.97
CA SER A 587 -38.47 2.72 -32.46
C SER A 587 -37.30 3.46 -31.84
N GLN A 588 -37.02 3.27 -30.55
CA GLN A 588 -35.87 3.83 -29.84
C GLN A 588 -34.57 3.22 -30.37
N ALA A 589 -34.49 1.90 -30.51
CA ALA A 589 -33.34 1.23 -31.09
C ALA A 589 -33.05 1.76 -32.50
N LYS A 590 -34.08 1.84 -33.37
CA LYS A 590 -33.95 2.42 -34.71
C LYS A 590 -33.41 3.84 -34.67
N ARG A 591 -34.03 4.73 -33.89
CA ARG A 591 -33.66 6.15 -33.83
C ARG A 591 -32.22 6.35 -33.36
N ASN A 592 -31.74 5.54 -32.43
CA ASN A 592 -30.37 5.67 -31.92
C ASN A 592 -29.33 5.08 -32.89
N VAL A 593 -29.63 3.96 -33.56
CA VAL A 593 -28.77 3.42 -34.63
C VAL A 593 -28.69 4.41 -35.79
N GLU A 594 -29.81 5.01 -36.19
CA GLU A 594 -29.86 6.06 -37.22
C GLU A 594 -29.00 7.27 -36.86
N LYS A 595 -29.07 7.74 -35.61
CA LYS A 595 -28.18 8.80 -35.11
C LYS A 595 -26.70 8.43 -35.21
N CYS A 596 -26.33 7.19 -34.90
CA CYS A 596 -24.94 6.72 -35.05
C CYS A 596 -24.49 6.77 -36.52
N VAL A 597 -25.33 6.30 -37.44
CA VAL A 597 -25.07 6.32 -38.89
C VAL A 597 -24.86 7.75 -39.38
N VAL A 598 -25.75 8.68 -39.01
CA VAL A 598 -25.62 10.09 -39.40
C VAL A 598 -24.31 10.70 -38.88
N ARG A 599 -23.89 10.37 -37.65
CA ARG A 599 -22.63 10.87 -37.07
C ARG A 599 -21.39 10.29 -37.77
N ILE A 600 -21.41 9.02 -38.15
CA ILE A 600 -20.32 8.40 -38.92
C ILE A 600 -20.25 9.03 -40.31
N HIS A 601 -21.41 9.21 -40.97
CA HIS A 601 -21.48 9.75 -42.33
C HIS A 601 -20.98 11.19 -42.42
N LYS A 602 -21.31 12.04 -41.43
CA LYS A 602 -20.77 13.41 -41.35
C LYS A 602 -19.24 13.50 -41.36
N GLN A 603 -18.54 12.39 -41.09
CA GLN A 603 -17.10 12.33 -41.08
C GLN A 603 -16.49 11.74 -42.37
N GLY A 604 -17.29 11.60 -43.43
CA GLY A 604 -16.83 11.42 -44.82
C GLY A 604 -16.35 10.02 -45.23
N GLU A 605 -16.69 8.96 -44.47
CA GLU A 605 -16.22 7.59 -44.74
C GLU A 605 -17.37 6.59 -44.90
N GLU A 606 -17.05 5.44 -45.52
CA GLU A 606 -17.97 4.30 -45.70
C GLU A 606 -18.43 3.71 -44.36
N LEU A 607 -19.65 3.18 -44.32
CA LEU A 607 -20.19 2.53 -43.13
C LEU A 607 -19.50 1.18 -42.87
N PRO A 608 -18.98 0.93 -41.65
CA PRO A 608 -18.44 -0.38 -41.29
C PRO A 608 -19.51 -1.47 -41.37
N ASP A 609 -19.13 -2.69 -41.79
CA ASP A 609 -20.06 -3.82 -41.97
C ASP A 609 -20.87 -4.15 -40.72
N LYS A 610 -20.27 -4.05 -39.53
CA LYS A 610 -20.97 -4.25 -38.25
C LYS A 610 -22.13 -3.27 -38.03
N VAL A 611 -22.03 -2.04 -38.55
CA VAL A 611 -23.10 -1.04 -38.47
C VAL A 611 -24.24 -1.42 -39.41
N ILE A 612 -23.91 -1.96 -40.59
CA ILE A 612 -24.90 -2.49 -41.54
C ILE A 612 -25.62 -3.70 -40.96
N GLN A 613 -24.90 -4.60 -40.28
CA GLN A 613 -25.50 -5.72 -39.55
C GLN A 613 -26.42 -5.23 -38.42
N ALA A 614 -26.01 -4.21 -37.66
CA ALA A 614 -26.85 -3.61 -36.62
C ALA A 614 -28.14 -2.98 -37.19
N LEU A 615 -28.03 -2.28 -38.33
CA LEU A 615 -29.19 -1.76 -39.08
C LEU A 615 -30.15 -2.89 -39.48
N ALA A 616 -29.61 -3.97 -40.04
CA ALA A 616 -30.40 -5.13 -40.43
C ALA A 616 -31.06 -5.81 -39.23
N SER A 617 -30.35 -5.94 -38.11
CA SER A 617 -30.89 -6.51 -36.88
C SER A 617 -32.10 -5.73 -36.36
N VAL A 618 -32.01 -4.40 -36.33
CA VAL A 618 -33.13 -3.55 -35.88
C VAL A 618 -34.30 -3.57 -36.86
N ALA A 619 -34.03 -3.50 -38.16
CA ALA A 619 -35.08 -3.49 -39.18
C ALA A 619 -35.83 -4.82 -39.29
N THR A 620 -35.17 -5.94 -38.97
CA THR A 620 -35.74 -7.30 -39.05
C THR A 620 -36.26 -7.83 -37.72
N ARG A 621 -36.20 -7.05 -36.62
CA ARG A 621 -36.58 -7.53 -35.28
C ARG A 621 -38.04 -8.01 -35.20
N GLU A 622 -38.96 -7.30 -35.87
CA GLU A 622 -40.38 -7.69 -35.97
C GLU A 622 -40.55 -8.96 -36.81
N LEU A 623 -39.80 -9.10 -37.90
CA LEU A 623 -39.80 -10.33 -38.72
C LEU A 623 -39.33 -11.55 -37.91
N LYS A 624 -38.31 -11.37 -37.06
CA LYS A 624 -37.83 -12.41 -36.14
C LYS A 624 -38.85 -12.81 -35.08
N ARG A 625 -39.79 -11.93 -34.72
CA ARG A 625 -40.92 -12.25 -33.82
C ARG A 625 -42.09 -12.95 -34.53
N GLY A 626 -41.97 -13.24 -35.82
CA GLY A 626 -43.04 -13.84 -36.63
C GLY A 626 -44.06 -12.82 -37.15
N GLU A 627 -43.80 -11.52 -36.99
CA GLU A 627 -44.67 -10.47 -37.52
C GLU A 627 -44.34 -10.17 -38.98
N ARG A 628 -45.24 -9.51 -39.71
CA ARG A 628 -44.99 -9.04 -41.09
C ARG A 628 -43.89 -7.97 -41.17
N GLY A 629 -43.63 -7.26 -40.07
CA GLY A 629 -42.69 -6.14 -39.98
C GLY A 629 -43.11 -4.89 -40.77
N ARG A 630 -42.71 -3.71 -40.30
CA ARG A 630 -43.12 -2.42 -40.90
C ARG A 630 -42.44 -2.13 -42.23
N THR A 631 -43.23 -1.78 -43.25
CA THR A 631 -42.75 -1.39 -44.59
C THR A 631 -41.78 -0.23 -44.57
N ASP A 632 -42.05 0.80 -43.78
CA ASP A 632 -41.20 1.99 -43.75
C ASP A 632 -39.81 1.71 -43.16
N ARG A 633 -39.70 0.79 -42.19
CA ARG A 633 -38.40 0.42 -41.60
C ARG A 633 -37.55 -0.37 -42.57
N MET A 634 -38.15 -1.30 -43.32
CA MET A 634 -37.42 -2.07 -44.33
C MET A 634 -37.03 -1.19 -45.52
N ARG A 635 -37.92 -0.31 -45.98
CA ARG A 635 -37.61 0.67 -47.04
C ARG A 635 -36.45 1.57 -46.63
N TRP A 636 -36.47 2.07 -45.39
CA TRP A 636 -35.37 2.85 -44.82
C TRP A 636 -34.04 2.09 -44.83
N MET A 637 -34.03 0.83 -44.35
CA MET A 637 -32.82 0.01 -44.35
C MET A 637 -32.30 -0.28 -45.77
N LEU A 638 -33.19 -0.63 -46.70
CA LEU A 638 -32.85 -0.88 -48.10
C LEU A 638 -32.32 0.38 -48.80
N GLY A 639 -32.83 1.57 -48.43
CA GLY A 639 -32.29 2.85 -48.89
C GLY A 639 -30.85 3.07 -48.43
N LEU A 640 -30.56 2.81 -47.15
CA LEU A 640 -29.19 2.86 -46.63
C LEU A 640 -28.30 1.81 -47.31
N LEU A 641 -28.75 0.55 -47.44
CA LEU A 641 -27.98 -0.49 -48.12
C LEU A 641 -27.64 -0.14 -49.57
N GLU A 642 -28.58 0.42 -50.32
CA GLU A 642 -28.33 0.87 -51.69
C GLU A 642 -27.28 1.97 -51.72
N GLN A 643 -27.37 2.94 -50.81
CA GLN A 643 -26.42 4.04 -50.71
C GLN A 643 -24.98 3.56 -50.41
N TYR A 644 -24.80 2.54 -49.57
CA TYR A 644 -23.48 2.13 -49.06
C TYR A 644 -22.91 0.85 -49.67
N LYS A 645 -23.74 -0.06 -50.19
CA LYS A 645 -23.33 -1.34 -50.80
C LYS A 645 -23.78 -1.49 -52.26
N GLY A 646 -24.50 -0.51 -52.79
CA GLY A 646 -24.97 -0.50 -54.17
C GLY A 646 -26.30 -1.24 -54.38
N SER A 647 -26.88 -1.02 -55.56
CA SER A 647 -28.22 -1.50 -55.91
C SER A 647 -28.32 -3.03 -55.98
N ALA A 648 -27.23 -3.72 -56.38
CA ALA A 648 -27.20 -5.19 -56.43
C ALA A 648 -27.44 -5.82 -55.04
N GLN A 649 -26.76 -5.32 -54.01
CA GLN A 649 -26.91 -5.82 -52.64
C GLN A 649 -28.29 -5.51 -52.08
N ARG A 650 -28.86 -4.35 -52.42
CA ARG A 650 -30.23 -3.98 -52.07
C ARG A 650 -31.24 -4.98 -52.64
N CYS A 651 -31.16 -5.30 -53.93
CA CYS A 651 -32.07 -6.25 -54.58
C CYS A 651 -32.03 -7.62 -53.90
N GLU A 652 -30.84 -8.11 -53.55
CA GLU A 652 -30.71 -9.41 -52.89
C GLU A 652 -31.34 -9.42 -51.49
N VAL A 653 -31.03 -8.42 -50.67
CA VAL A 653 -31.63 -8.30 -49.33
C VAL A 653 -33.15 -8.11 -49.42
N GLN A 654 -33.65 -7.36 -50.40
CA GLN A 654 -35.08 -7.16 -50.61
C GLN A 654 -35.82 -8.49 -50.87
N ARG A 655 -35.29 -9.35 -51.75
CA ARG A 655 -35.88 -10.67 -52.02
C ARG A 655 -35.95 -11.53 -50.77
N VAL A 656 -34.89 -11.53 -49.95
CA VAL A 656 -34.85 -12.27 -48.68
C VAL A 656 -35.93 -11.78 -47.72
N LEU A 657 -36.09 -10.46 -47.58
CA LEU A 657 -37.12 -9.88 -46.72
C LEU A 657 -38.55 -10.17 -47.19
N GLU A 658 -38.80 -10.11 -48.50
CA GLU A 658 -40.10 -10.44 -49.10
C GLU A 658 -40.46 -11.89 -48.87
N LYS A 659 -39.51 -12.82 -49.06
CA LYS A 659 -39.70 -14.24 -48.76
C LYS A 659 -40.01 -14.46 -47.27
N TRP A 660 -39.28 -13.79 -46.38
CA TRP A 660 -39.54 -13.92 -44.94
C TRP A 660 -40.93 -13.39 -44.55
N ARG A 661 -41.39 -12.29 -45.17
CA ARG A 661 -42.76 -11.79 -44.97
C ARG A 661 -43.82 -12.79 -45.38
N GLN A 662 -43.67 -13.42 -46.54
CA GLN A 662 -44.60 -14.45 -47.02
C GLN A 662 -44.70 -15.61 -46.03
N ILE A 663 -43.56 -16.11 -45.55
CA ILE A 663 -43.50 -17.18 -44.54
C ILE A 663 -44.23 -16.77 -43.25
N ASN A 664 -43.99 -15.56 -42.75
CA ASN A 664 -44.66 -15.09 -41.53
C ASN A 664 -46.18 -14.89 -41.74
N GLU A 665 -46.62 -14.44 -42.92
CA GLU A 665 -48.03 -14.33 -43.29
C GLU A 665 -48.72 -15.72 -43.36
N GLU A 666 -48.06 -16.72 -43.94
CA GLU A 666 -48.54 -18.11 -44.01
C GLU A 666 -48.67 -18.73 -42.61
N LEU A 667 -47.70 -18.49 -41.73
CA LEU A 667 -47.75 -18.96 -40.34
C LEU A 667 -48.88 -18.28 -39.55
N MET A 668 -49.06 -16.97 -39.71
CA MET A 668 -50.14 -16.22 -39.05
C MET A 668 -51.54 -16.65 -39.53
N THR A 669 -51.70 -16.92 -40.83
CA THR A 669 -52.97 -17.40 -41.40
C THR A 669 -53.28 -18.84 -40.99
N SER A 670 -52.27 -19.71 -40.92
CA SER A 670 -52.40 -21.10 -40.44
C SER A 670 -52.76 -21.16 -38.95
N SER A 671 -52.12 -20.33 -38.12
CA SER A 671 -52.42 -20.25 -36.68
C SER A 671 -53.82 -19.71 -36.39
N ARG A 672 -54.34 -18.79 -37.21
CA ARG A 672 -55.73 -18.29 -37.11
C ARG A 672 -56.77 -19.34 -37.50
N ARG A 673 -56.49 -20.18 -38.51
CA ARG A 673 -57.40 -21.29 -38.90
C ARG A 673 -57.44 -22.39 -37.83
N GLY A 674 -56.32 -22.65 -37.15
CA GLY A 674 -56.26 -23.64 -36.06
C GLY A 674 -57.07 -23.27 -34.80
N MET A 675 -57.17 -21.98 -34.45
CA MET A 675 -57.97 -21.55 -33.28
C MET A 675 -59.49 -21.53 -33.54
N ILE A 676 -59.94 -21.43 -34.78
CA ILE A 676 -61.38 -21.43 -35.13
C ILE A 676 -61.90 -22.87 -35.28
N GLY A 677 -61.01 -23.86 -35.37
CA GLY A 677 -61.33 -25.28 -35.54
C GLY A 677 -61.17 -26.16 -34.28
N GLY A 678 -61.18 -25.59 -33.08
CA GLY A 678 -61.18 -26.39 -31.84
C GLY A 678 -62.46 -27.24 -31.74
N PRO A 679 -62.38 -28.54 -31.38
CA PRO A 679 -63.52 -29.44 -31.40
C PRO A 679 -64.60 -28.97 -30.42
N ARG A 680 -65.86 -28.94 -30.89
CA ARG A 680 -67.05 -28.86 -30.04
C ARG A 680 -67.24 -30.16 -29.27
#